data_AF-A0A0V1AXN0-F1
#
_entry.id   AF-A0A0V1AXN0-F1
#
_cell.length_a   1.000
_cell.length_b   1.000
_cell.length_c   1.000
_cell.angle_alpha   90.00
_cell.angle_beta   90.00
_cell.angle_gamma   90.00
#
_symmetry.space_group_name_H-M   'P 1'
#
loop_
_entity.id
_entity.type
_entity.pdbx_description
1 polymer ?
#
loop_
_entity_poly.entity_id
_entity_poly.type
_entity_poly.pdbx_seq_one_letter_code
_entity_poly.pdbx_strand_id
1 'polypeptide(L)'
;LKHSARKNCLASILHQLIKLFSGLLNAAQVNTMVAHRTVLRLALISAKRQVAKCGDFNVEEAERVADRFGTLMHSDLPSFDICEDELDELPSRLPRRASPIGISDLHTVHPVSINESKAKSKKHFTFSKTTIIVCIVLTLFLLILLIALPILIYKNFHDCQPSTCASSSSSSSPPVSSELLNFLMPSLYYISVKVYMPTFSFAKAEDDIPILFEGNVTILMHCFTSTNVIYLHAVGLNFATSNVKLTEAGRGNEVEIVKMEIHPKQQMIRFDTKWSLNAGSDYALAILYKGTVSKQQQPGLYYISYAESAQTKYILATKSSKTSARRWFPCFDEPHMKAKFQVDLSLSAGMKGISNGQEIREEQLGHCIILIKEAEFIFNVVQQALGEETFTNSYTLKNAADFDISVSSNAENKGASILRMMYNIVGFDVFQKVMSTFIQKSTNGNASYNEFFNILSEISQSHSMTDEWKQKSWNATQIVIPWIEQSSYPLVTVIRTYEDGMVQFKQSRFHMADKYDFGIGRWNIPVVFQHGPAKSPVPKAPYNYVLANVDMLAFCRIQYDEANWQLIQMQLTVQHDLISTKSRAQLLDDAFALAKVGKLNYALALDLTKYLPQENAYLPWLTASRHMSFFYDLLHATKYENQIKKFLIHIYEPIYHRLGFETSSKESLNLQELRSLIWKHACKFYLAHCIQTAKNLYTQYEQSCAESKSSGLCNIIPISLRQTVYCTSIAEAGSSREWTFLWRKFVEEEDVHEKRSLLIGLSCTKNAMLLNNLLEKALGGVEMNAEVVSTIFHHISMHNVGNGMLWDFTIRNWDALLKKFNNSSVLNSVVQAATRSFKTRKRLEALEMFLSSKVDVGTSRFIFKQQLEITRENIAWLEQYKDDVLLWIKHNVPDSSQFSIYN
;
A
#
# COMPACT_ATOMS: atom_id res chain seq x y z
N LEU A 1 56.46 -20.73 -10.63
CA LEU A 1 56.99 -21.99 -10.05
C LEU A 1 58.32 -21.81 -9.31
N LYS A 2 58.55 -20.70 -8.58
CA LYS A 2 59.54 -20.56 -7.49
C LYS A 2 58.94 -19.61 -6.44
N HIS A 3 59.02 -19.96 -5.15
CA HIS A 3 58.33 -19.41 -3.96
C HIS A 3 56.95 -20.01 -3.62
N SER A 4 56.90 -20.81 -2.53
CA SER A 4 55.68 -21.46 -2.02
C SER A 4 54.70 -20.49 -1.36
N ALA A 5 55.16 -19.32 -0.88
CA ALA A 5 54.30 -18.29 -0.30
C ALA A 5 53.41 -17.58 -1.34
N ARG A 6 53.92 -17.34 -2.57
CA ARG A 6 53.13 -16.75 -3.67
C ARG A 6 52.02 -17.67 -4.18
N LYS A 7 52.19 -18.99 -4.10
CA LYS A 7 51.18 -19.98 -4.50
C LYS A 7 49.93 -19.94 -3.61
N ASN A 8 50.12 -19.78 -2.29
CA ASN A 8 49.00 -19.76 -1.34
C ASN A 8 48.19 -18.47 -1.41
N CYS A 9 48.86 -17.32 -1.64
CA CYS A 9 48.16 -16.06 -1.87
C CYS A 9 47.39 -16.06 -3.21
N LEU A 10 48.01 -16.51 -4.31
CA LEU A 10 47.31 -16.60 -5.60
C LEU A 10 46.15 -17.60 -5.55
N ALA A 11 46.32 -18.74 -4.89
CA ALA A 11 45.24 -19.71 -4.71
C ALA A 11 44.11 -19.16 -3.84
N SER A 12 44.40 -18.37 -2.80
CA SER A 12 43.40 -17.69 -1.99
C SER A 12 42.62 -16.64 -2.77
N ILE A 13 43.32 -15.82 -3.57
CA ILE A 13 42.71 -14.82 -4.47
C ILE A 13 41.83 -15.52 -5.52
N LEU A 14 42.34 -16.58 -6.16
CA LEU A 14 41.59 -17.33 -7.17
C LEU A 14 40.36 -18.01 -6.56
N HIS A 15 40.48 -18.60 -5.37
CA HIS A 15 39.38 -19.28 -4.68
C HIS A 15 38.28 -18.31 -4.23
N GLN A 16 38.64 -17.10 -3.80
CA GLN A 16 37.67 -16.05 -3.49
C GLN A 16 37.03 -15.44 -4.74
N LEU A 17 37.79 -15.23 -5.81
CA LEU A 17 37.25 -14.79 -7.10
C LEU A 17 36.28 -15.83 -7.67
N ILE A 18 36.60 -17.13 -7.56
CA ILE A 18 35.71 -18.24 -7.95
C ILE A 18 34.44 -18.26 -7.08
N LYS A 19 34.54 -18.04 -5.76
CA LYS A 19 33.37 -17.91 -4.86
C LYS A 19 32.49 -16.70 -5.18
N LEU A 20 33.11 -15.57 -5.53
CA LEU A 20 32.40 -14.37 -5.99
C LEU A 20 31.73 -14.61 -7.34
N PHE A 21 32.39 -15.34 -8.24
CA PHE A 21 31.85 -15.70 -9.56
C PHE A 21 30.73 -16.73 -9.50
N SER A 22 30.82 -17.73 -8.60
CA SER A 22 29.73 -18.68 -8.38
C SER A 22 28.52 -18.01 -7.71
N GLY A 23 28.77 -17.04 -6.83
CA GLY A 23 27.73 -16.14 -6.31
C GLY A 23 27.09 -15.28 -7.40
N LEU A 24 27.89 -14.78 -8.35
CA LEU A 24 27.44 -14.00 -9.51
C LEU A 24 26.65 -14.84 -10.52
N LEU A 25 27.07 -16.07 -10.83
CA LEU A 25 26.34 -16.99 -11.71
C LEU A 25 24.99 -17.41 -11.10
N ASN A 26 24.92 -17.57 -9.78
CA ASN A 26 23.66 -17.77 -9.07
C ASN A 26 22.79 -16.51 -9.02
N ALA A 27 23.39 -15.32 -9.06
CA ALA A 27 22.68 -14.03 -9.13
C ALA A 27 22.31 -13.61 -10.56
N ALA A 28 22.97 -14.17 -11.59
CA ALA A 28 22.79 -13.84 -13.01
C ALA A 28 21.46 -14.32 -13.61
N GLN A 29 20.59 -14.97 -12.83
CA GLN A 29 19.17 -15.10 -13.18
C GLN A 29 18.40 -13.76 -13.07
N VAL A 30 19.02 -12.69 -12.56
CA VAL A 30 18.39 -11.37 -12.42
C VAL A 30 18.96 -10.38 -13.45
N ASN A 31 18.18 -10.16 -14.50
CA ASN A 31 18.47 -9.31 -15.67
C ASN A 31 18.49 -7.80 -15.32
N THR A 32 19.53 -7.30 -14.64
CA THR A 32 19.81 -5.84 -14.60
C THR A 32 21.31 -5.51 -14.72
N MET A 33 21.63 -4.63 -15.68
CA MET A 33 22.99 -4.24 -16.08
C MET A 33 23.73 -3.38 -15.04
N VAL A 34 22.98 -2.64 -14.19
CA VAL A 34 23.52 -1.75 -13.15
C VAL A 34 24.12 -2.54 -11.98
N ALA A 35 23.54 -3.70 -11.63
CA ALA A 35 24.09 -4.59 -10.61
C ALA A 35 25.43 -5.18 -11.05
N HIS A 36 25.56 -5.54 -12.33
CA HIS A 36 26.80 -6.10 -12.87
C HIS A 36 28.00 -5.15 -12.77
N ARG A 37 27.86 -3.87 -13.15
CA ARG A 37 28.97 -2.89 -13.08
C ARG A 37 29.39 -2.56 -11.65
N THR A 38 28.43 -2.41 -10.73
CA THR A 38 28.73 -2.11 -9.32
C THR A 38 29.38 -3.31 -8.63
N VAL A 39 28.93 -4.54 -8.93
CA VAL A 39 29.52 -5.76 -8.36
C VAL A 39 30.90 -6.04 -8.95
N LEU A 40 31.13 -5.79 -10.25
CA LEU A 40 32.47 -5.85 -10.85
C LEU A 40 33.43 -4.84 -10.22
N ARG A 41 32.97 -3.59 -9.98
CA ARG A 41 33.77 -2.58 -9.26
C ARG A 41 34.11 -3.03 -7.84
N LEU A 42 33.14 -3.56 -7.10
CA LEU A 42 33.36 -4.05 -5.73
C LEU A 42 34.28 -5.28 -5.69
N ALA A 43 34.16 -6.18 -6.67
CA ALA A 43 35.05 -7.33 -6.82
C ALA A 43 36.49 -6.88 -7.14
N LEU A 44 36.66 -5.89 -8.02
CA LEU A 44 37.97 -5.30 -8.31
C LEU A 44 38.58 -4.60 -7.08
N ILE A 45 37.78 -3.84 -6.33
CA ILE A 45 38.22 -3.16 -5.10
C ILE A 45 38.62 -4.20 -4.04
N SER A 46 37.86 -5.28 -3.90
CA SER A 46 38.20 -6.39 -2.99
C SER A 46 39.47 -7.11 -3.43
N ALA A 47 39.62 -7.41 -4.71
CA ALA A 47 40.82 -8.04 -5.27
C ALA A 47 42.06 -7.16 -5.03
N LYS A 48 41.97 -5.85 -5.31
CA LYS A 48 43.04 -4.88 -5.03
C LYS A 48 43.41 -4.82 -3.54
N ARG A 49 42.42 -4.87 -2.63
CA ARG A 49 42.67 -4.93 -1.17
C ARG A 49 43.30 -6.23 -0.70
N GLN A 50 42.96 -7.37 -1.33
CA GLN A 50 43.56 -8.67 -1.01
C GLN A 50 45.02 -8.75 -1.46
N VAL A 51 45.32 -8.24 -2.67
CA VAL A 51 46.70 -8.15 -3.19
C VAL A 51 47.55 -7.30 -2.26
N ALA A 52 47.04 -6.16 -1.79
CA ALA A 52 47.75 -5.29 -0.86
C ALA A 52 48.09 -5.96 0.49
N LYS A 53 47.42 -7.05 0.86
CA LYS A 53 47.71 -7.84 2.07
C LYS A 53 48.78 -8.93 1.85
N CYS A 54 49.15 -9.22 0.61
CA CYS A 54 50.24 -10.13 0.29
C CYS A 54 51.51 -9.31 0.09
N GLY A 55 52.26 -9.12 1.18
CA GLY A 55 53.35 -8.15 1.32
C GLY A 55 54.59 -8.32 0.45
N ASP A 56 54.50 -8.90 -0.75
CA ASP A 56 55.58 -8.99 -1.75
C ASP A 56 55.04 -9.10 -3.19
N PHE A 57 54.01 -8.31 -3.52
CA PHE A 57 53.52 -8.13 -4.89
C PHE A 57 53.82 -6.71 -5.37
N ASN A 58 54.49 -6.59 -6.53
CA ASN A 58 54.63 -5.31 -7.22
C ASN A 58 53.22 -4.82 -7.60
N VAL A 59 52.83 -3.64 -7.09
CA VAL A 59 51.51 -3.03 -7.32
C VAL A 59 51.20 -2.93 -8.82
N GLU A 60 52.23 -2.67 -9.63
CA GLU A 60 52.13 -2.60 -11.10
C GLU A 60 51.74 -3.94 -11.75
N GLU A 61 52.21 -5.06 -11.21
CA GLU A 61 51.96 -6.39 -11.76
C GLU A 61 50.55 -6.87 -11.40
N ALA A 62 50.04 -6.46 -10.23
CA ALA A 62 48.66 -6.69 -9.83
C ALA A 62 47.66 -5.83 -10.62
N GLU A 63 48.03 -4.60 -10.96
CA GLU A 63 47.23 -3.75 -11.85
C GLU A 63 47.16 -4.34 -13.27
N ARG A 64 48.26 -4.86 -13.81
CA ARG A 64 48.24 -5.55 -15.12
C ARG A 64 47.39 -6.83 -15.13
N VAL A 65 47.37 -7.58 -14.03
CA VAL A 65 46.50 -8.77 -13.90
C VAL A 65 45.03 -8.35 -13.82
N ALA A 66 44.71 -7.29 -13.06
CA ALA A 66 43.35 -6.76 -12.95
C ALA A 66 42.86 -6.18 -14.29
N ASP A 67 43.72 -5.47 -15.03
CA ASP A 67 43.40 -4.92 -16.35
C ASP A 67 43.17 -6.02 -17.38
N ARG A 68 44.04 -7.04 -17.47
CA ARG A 68 43.83 -8.20 -18.36
C ARG A 68 42.53 -8.94 -18.02
N PHE A 69 42.18 -9.05 -16.74
CA PHE A 69 40.93 -9.66 -16.30
C PHE A 69 39.72 -8.79 -16.70
N GLY A 70 39.84 -7.46 -16.61
CA GLY A 70 38.85 -6.51 -17.12
C GLY A 70 38.68 -6.58 -18.64
N THR A 71 39.76 -6.80 -19.40
CA THR A 71 39.70 -6.92 -20.87
C THR A 71 39.00 -8.21 -21.31
N LEU A 72 39.27 -9.34 -20.64
CA LEU A 72 38.61 -10.64 -20.88
C LEU A 72 37.11 -10.62 -20.58
N MET A 73 36.66 -9.76 -19.65
CA MET A 73 35.25 -9.59 -19.29
C MET A 73 34.48 -8.67 -20.24
N HIS A 74 35.21 -7.82 -20.98
CA HIS A 74 34.63 -6.91 -21.98
C HIS A 74 34.49 -7.54 -23.37
N SER A 75 35.24 -8.61 -23.69
CA SER A 75 35.23 -9.23 -25.03
C SER A 75 33.99 -10.07 -25.37
N ASP A 76 33.15 -10.42 -24.38
CA ASP A 76 31.92 -11.22 -24.57
C ASP A 76 30.62 -10.39 -24.44
N LEU A 77 30.71 -9.06 -24.45
CA LEU A 77 29.54 -8.15 -24.42
C LEU A 77 29.45 -7.33 -25.71
N PRO A 78 28.27 -7.24 -26.36
CA PRO A 78 28.12 -6.48 -27.60
C PRO A 78 28.36 -4.99 -27.36
N SER A 79 29.17 -4.39 -28.24
CA SER A 79 29.58 -2.99 -28.25
C SER A 79 28.43 -2.00 -28.46
N PHE A 80 28.38 -0.94 -27.66
CA PHE A 80 27.67 0.31 -27.99
C PHE A 80 28.53 1.50 -27.55
N ASP A 81 28.77 2.42 -28.49
CA ASP A 81 29.57 3.64 -28.37
C ASP A 81 28.95 4.66 -27.41
N ILE A 82 29.79 5.28 -26.59
CA ILE A 82 29.53 6.56 -25.94
C ILE A 82 30.79 7.42 -26.13
N CYS A 83 30.63 8.57 -26.80
CA CYS A 83 31.64 9.62 -26.91
C CYS A 83 31.86 10.27 -25.54
N GLU A 84 33.07 10.18 -25.02
CA GLU A 84 33.65 11.13 -24.06
C GLU A 84 34.40 12.19 -24.89
N ASP A 85 34.11 13.47 -24.68
CA ASP A 85 35.05 14.54 -25.00
C ASP A 85 34.91 15.69 -24.00
N GLU A 86 36.10 16.09 -23.51
CA GLU A 86 36.53 17.40 -23.03
C GLU A 86 36.24 17.84 -21.57
N LEU A 87 37.21 17.50 -20.71
CA LEU A 87 37.74 18.34 -19.63
C LEU A 87 39.13 18.81 -20.06
N ASP A 88 39.30 20.11 -20.34
CA ASP A 88 40.45 20.95 -19.95
C ASP A 88 40.39 22.32 -20.64
N GLU A 89 40.43 23.40 -19.84
CA GLU A 89 41.33 24.57 -19.99
C GLU A 89 40.93 25.76 -19.09
N LEU A 90 41.93 26.28 -18.36
CA LEU A 90 42.02 27.63 -17.75
C LEU A 90 42.89 28.48 -18.73
N PRO A 91 42.73 29.83 -18.87
CA PRO A 91 43.17 30.76 -17.81
C PRO A 91 42.58 32.21 -17.76
N SER A 92 42.69 32.84 -16.56
CA SER A 92 42.99 34.26 -16.21
C SER A 92 42.44 35.49 -16.99
N ARG A 93 41.78 36.44 -16.28
CA ARG A 93 42.16 37.90 -16.14
C ARG A 93 41.12 38.73 -15.35
N LEU A 94 41.62 39.58 -14.43
CA LEU A 94 41.01 40.70 -13.67
C LEU A 94 40.93 42.00 -14.55
N PRO A 95 40.42 43.19 -14.11
CA PRO A 95 39.65 43.60 -12.91
C PRO A 95 38.50 44.63 -13.18
N ARG A 96 37.68 44.98 -12.16
CA ARG A 96 37.55 46.33 -11.51
C ARG A 96 36.14 46.64 -10.96
N ARG A 97 36.14 47.10 -9.68
CA ARG A 97 35.41 48.23 -9.03
C ARG A 97 33.95 48.51 -9.47
N ALA A 98 32.97 48.79 -8.62
CA ALA A 98 32.97 49.50 -7.33
C ALA A 98 31.65 49.22 -6.56
N SER A 99 31.74 49.50 -5.28
CA SER A 99 30.75 49.38 -4.20
C SER A 99 29.72 50.56 -4.21
N PRO A 100 28.89 50.80 -3.17
CA PRO A 100 27.43 50.64 -3.24
C PRO A 100 26.66 51.86 -2.66
N ILE A 101 25.39 51.65 -2.27
CA ILE A 101 24.65 52.31 -1.14
C ILE A 101 23.67 53.46 -1.48
N GLY A 102 22.48 53.34 -0.87
CA GLY A 102 21.67 54.47 -0.35
C GLY A 102 20.22 54.42 -0.84
N ILE A 103 19.29 53.68 -0.22
CA ILE A 103 18.53 54.01 1.01
C ILE A 103 17.79 55.36 0.92
N SER A 104 16.45 55.33 0.87
CA SER A 104 15.51 55.89 1.87
C SER A 104 14.11 56.19 1.29
N ASP A 105 13.15 55.38 1.69
CA ASP A 105 11.99 55.73 2.54
C ASP A 105 11.24 57.07 2.37
N LEU A 106 9.94 56.87 2.11
CA LEU A 106 8.74 57.34 2.85
C LEU A 106 8.24 58.80 2.82
N HIS A 107 6.95 58.84 2.44
CA HIS A 107 5.81 59.55 3.07
C HIS A 107 5.49 61.02 2.76
N THR A 108 4.27 61.21 2.25
CA THR A 108 3.10 61.96 2.82
C THR A 108 2.31 62.62 1.66
N VAL A 109 1.07 62.24 1.33
CA VAL A 109 -0.23 62.59 1.95
C VAL A 109 -0.41 64.12 2.01
N HIS A 110 -1.33 64.76 1.25
CA HIS A 110 -2.75 64.97 1.58
C HIS A 110 -3.54 65.68 0.40
N PRO A 111 -4.85 66.01 0.49
CA PRO A 111 -5.91 65.61 -0.45
C PRO A 111 -6.57 66.78 -1.21
N VAL A 112 -7.68 66.53 -1.97
CA VAL A 112 -8.95 67.32 -1.96
C VAL A 112 -10.01 66.75 -2.94
N SER A 113 -11.25 66.84 -2.45
CA SER A 113 -12.63 66.52 -2.87
C SER A 113 -13.12 66.88 -4.29
N ILE A 114 -13.93 66.02 -4.95
CA ILE A 114 -15.43 65.94 -5.08
C ILE A 114 -15.93 66.41 -6.46
N ASN A 115 -16.64 65.52 -7.19
CA ASN A 115 -17.97 65.85 -7.71
C ASN A 115 -18.81 64.60 -8.03
N GLU A 116 -20.06 64.66 -7.60
CA GLU A 116 -21.08 63.61 -7.67
C GLU A 116 -21.85 63.57 -8.99
N SER A 117 -22.43 62.38 -9.24
CA SER A 117 -23.87 62.14 -9.48
C SER A 117 -24.25 61.50 -10.82
N LYS A 118 -24.90 60.32 -10.73
CA LYS A 118 -26.27 60.12 -11.21
C LYS A 118 -26.93 58.92 -10.51
N ALA A 119 -28.15 59.18 -10.04
CA ALA A 119 -28.98 58.37 -9.17
C ALA A 119 -29.95 57.43 -9.92
N LYS A 120 -30.51 56.42 -9.21
CA LYS A 120 -31.88 55.90 -9.44
C LYS A 120 -32.54 55.39 -8.14
N SER A 121 -33.56 56.15 -7.72
CA SER A 121 -34.88 55.80 -7.15
C SER A 121 -35.06 54.68 -6.09
N LYS A 122 -35.56 55.08 -4.91
CA LYS A 122 -36.32 54.26 -3.95
C LYS A 122 -37.83 54.35 -4.23
N LYS A 123 -38.54 53.21 -4.19
CA LYS A 123 -40.01 53.13 -4.02
C LYS A 123 -40.31 52.37 -2.73
N HIS A 124 -41.21 52.93 -1.91
CA HIS A 124 -41.78 52.30 -0.73
C HIS A 124 -42.81 51.23 -1.15
N PHE A 125 -42.72 50.03 -0.57
CA PHE A 125 -43.76 48.99 -0.65
C PHE A 125 -44.43 48.85 0.72
N THR A 126 -45.75 48.95 0.75
CA THR A 126 -46.61 48.65 1.89
C THR A 126 -46.97 47.16 1.87
N PHE A 127 -46.65 46.42 2.92
CA PHE A 127 -46.98 44.99 3.02
C PHE A 127 -48.39 44.77 3.59
N SER A 128 -49.12 43.83 2.98
CA SER A 128 -50.42 43.35 3.47
C SER A 128 -50.28 42.73 4.86
N LYS A 129 -51.33 42.87 5.70
CA LYS A 129 -51.39 42.32 7.07
C LYS A 129 -51.06 40.81 7.12
N THR A 130 -51.36 40.07 6.05
CA THR A 130 -51.05 38.64 5.94
C THR A 130 -49.55 38.33 5.83
N THR A 131 -48.76 39.16 5.13
CA THR A 131 -47.30 38.95 5.01
C THR A 131 -46.58 39.26 6.31
N ILE A 132 -47.06 40.26 7.06
CA ILE A 132 -46.54 40.62 8.39
C ILE A 132 -46.79 39.47 9.39
N ILE A 133 -47.96 38.82 9.36
CA ILE A 133 -48.26 37.68 10.24
C ILE A 133 -47.36 36.49 9.94
N VAL A 134 -47.12 36.17 8.66
CA VAL A 134 -46.22 35.05 8.30
C VAL A 134 -44.78 35.33 8.72
N CYS A 135 -44.29 36.56 8.56
CA CYS A 135 -42.97 36.94 9.06
C CYS A 135 -42.87 36.88 10.59
N ILE A 136 -43.93 37.26 11.32
CA ILE A 136 -43.98 37.15 12.79
C ILE A 136 -43.99 35.68 13.25
N VAL A 137 -44.71 34.79 12.56
CA VAL A 137 -44.71 33.36 12.90
C VAL A 137 -43.34 32.71 12.61
N LEU A 138 -42.70 33.07 11.49
CA LEU A 138 -41.36 32.58 11.17
C LEU A 138 -40.29 33.11 12.14
N THR A 139 -40.37 34.36 12.58
CA THR A 139 -39.43 34.90 13.58
C THR A 139 -39.69 34.32 14.97
N LEU A 140 -40.93 34.09 15.38
CA LEU A 140 -41.26 33.40 16.63
C LEU A 140 -40.78 31.95 16.63
N PHE A 141 -40.91 31.22 15.51
CA PHE A 141 -40.42 29.85 15.41
C PHE A 141 -38.88 29.79 15.48
N LEU A 142 -38.19 30.72 14.82
CA LEU A 142 -36.74 30.86 14.93
C LEU A 142 -36.28 31.24 16.35
N LEU A 143 -37.04 32.09 17.06
CA LEU A 143 -36.77 32.43 18.46
C LEU A 143 -36.94 31.22 19.39
N ILE A 144 -37.97 30.39 19.17
CA ILE A 144 -38.18 29.16 19.94
C ILE A 144 -37.04 28.16 19.70
N LEU A 145 -36.56 28.03 18.46
CA LEU A 145 -35.39 27.21 18.14
C LEU A 145 -34.10 27.73 18.80
N LEU A 146 -33.89 29.04 18.84
CA LEU A 146 -32.74 29.67 19.50
C LEU A 146 -32.76 29.53 21.02
N ILE A 147 -33.92 29.33 21.64
CA ILE A 147 -34.05 29.12 23.09
C ILE A 147 -34.04 27.62 23.45
N ALA A 148 -34.66 26.77 22.63
CA ALA A 148 -34.76 25.34 22.91
C ALA A 148 -33.43 24.59 22.74
N LEU A 149 -32.61 24.97 21.74
CA LEU A 149 -31.32 24.31 21.48
C LEU A 149 -30.33 24.47 22.66
N PRO A 150 -30.13 25.67 23.22
CA PRO A 150 -29.26 25.86 24.38
C PRO A 150 -29.78 25.20 25.65
N ILE A 151 -31.10 25.12 25.85
CA ILE A 151 -31.69 24.44 27.03
C ILE A 151 -31.51 22.92 26.95
N LEU A 152 -31.61 22.33 25.75
CA LEU A 152 -31.35 20.89 25.57
C LEU A 152 -29.87 20.56 25.75
N ILE A 153 -28.98 21.47 25.32
CA ILE A 153 -27.53 21.36 25.55
C ILE A 153 -27.21 21.57 27.04
N TYR A 154 -27.86 22.52 27.72
CA TYR A 154 -27.72 22.78 29.16
C TYR A 154 -28.17 21.60 30.03
N LYS A 155 -29.25 20.89 29.63
CA LYS A 155 -29.72 19.68 30.35
C LYS A 155 -28.80 18.47 30.19
N ASN A 156 -28.04 18.38 29.10
CA ASN A 156 -27.05 17.33 28.89
C ASN A 156 -25.69 17.62 29.54
N PHE A 157 -25.43 18.85 30.01
CA PHE A 157 -24.13 19.26 30.52
C PHE A 157 -24.07 19.53 32.03
N HIS A 158 -25.19 19.47 32.77
CA HIS A 158 -25.23 19.86 34.19
C HIS A 158 -25.42 18.75 35.24
N ASP A 159 -25.47 17.46 34.86
CA ASP A 159 -25.30 16.37 35.83
C ASP A 159 -23.83 15.94 35.92
N CYS A 160 -22.98 16.83 36.45
CA CYS A 160 -21.65 16.56 37.04
C CYS A 160 -21.06 17.89 37.57
N GLN A 161 -21.12 18.23 38.87
CA GLN A 161 -20.13 18.00 39.95
C GLN A 161 -20.36 19.05 41.08
N PRO A 162 -19.64 19.09 42.23
CA PRO A 162 -19.27 18.06 43.22
C PRO A 162 -19.54 18.48 44.70
N SER A 163 -19.35 17.52 45.62
CA SER A 163 -19.05 17.63 47.09
C SER A 163 -20.17 17.90 48.12
N THR A 164 -20.59 16.86 48.86
CA THR A 164 -20.17 16.57 50.26
C THR A 164 -20.96 15.37 50.80
N CYS A 165 -20.29 14.26 51.10
CA CYS A 165 -20.76 13.27 52.08
C CYS A 165 -19.53 12.52 52.60
N ALA A 166 -19.27 12.69 53.88
CA ALA A 166 -18.33 11.88 54.63
C ALA A 166 -18.85 10.45 54.78
N SER A 167 -17.90 9.51 54.78
CA SER A 167 -17.98 8.13 55.27
C SER A 167 -19.10 7.22 54.74
N SER A 168 -18.81 6.57 53.61
CA SER A 168 -18.91 5.10 53.55
C SER A 168 -17.82 4.56 52.63
N SER A 169 -16.94 3.74 53.20
CA SER A 169 -15.85 3.10 52.50
C SER A 169 -16.39 2.00 51.58
N SER A 170 -16.55 2.31 50.29
CA SER A 170 -16.58 1.31 49.22
C SER A 170 -15.43 1.58 48.26
N SER A 171 -14.39 0.75 48.36
CA SER A 171 -13.21 0.75 47.51
C SER A 171 -13.58 0.45 46.05
N SER A 172 -13.78 1.48 45.23
CA SER A 172 -13.74 1.35 43.77
C SER A 172 -12.33 1.69 43.29
N SER A 173 -11.57 0.67 42.87
CA SER A 173 -10.24 0.82 42.27
C SER A 173 -10.28 1.71 41.01
N PRO A 174 -9.21 2.48 40.72
CA PRO A 174 -9.11 3.27 39.50
C PRO A 174 -9.20 2.38 38.23
N PRO A 175 -9.64 2.92 37.09
CA PRO A 175 -9.71 2.16 35.84
C PRO A 175 -8.32 1.65 35.43
N VAL A 176 -8.23 0.34 35.18
CA VAL A 176 -7.00 -0.32 34.72
C VAL A 176 -6.66 0.18 33.30
N SER A 177 -5.48 0.78 33.15
CA SER A 177 -4.90 1.24 31.87
C SER A 177 -4.85 0.09 30.84
N SER A 178 -4.93 0.42 29.55
CA SER A 178 -4.72 -0.54 28.46
C SER A 178 -3.24 -0.81 28.15
N GLU A 179 -2.34 0.03 28.65
CA GLU A 179 -0.88 -0.12 28.53
C GLU A 179 -0.28 -0.62 29.85
N LEU A 180 0.72 -1.48 29.74
CA LEU A 180 1.50 -1.97 30.87
C LEU A 180 2.37 -0.85 31.45
N LEU A 181 2.46 -0.80 32.77
CA LEU A 181 3.40 0.09 33.46
C LEU A 181 4.82 -0.47 33.37
N ASN A 182 5.80 0.40 33.16
CA ASN A 182 7.22 0.03 33.02
C ASN A 182 7.90 -0.33 34.37
N PHE A 183 7.12 -0.75 35.37
CA PHE A 183 7.66 -1.13 36.69
C PHE A 183 8.45 -2.43 36.62
N LEU A 184 8.03 -3.34 35.74
CA LEU A 184 8.68 -4.62 35.48
C LEU A 184 8.97 -4.73 33.99
N MET A 185 10.22 -5.04 33.65
CA MET A 185 10.63 -5.25 32.26
C MET A 185 11.15 -6.68 32.08
N PRO A 186 10.71 -7.41 31.05
CA PRO A 186 11.23 -8.73 30.77
C PRO A 186 12.66 -8.67 30.26
N SER A 187 13.48 -9.65 30.62
CA SER A 187 14.86 -9.81 30.13
C SER A 187 15.05 -11.10 29.33
N LEU A 188 14.38 -12.18 29.73
CA LEU A 188 14.46 -13.49 29.09
C LEU A 188 13.17 -14.30 29.28
N TYR A 189 12.72 -14.94 28.21
CA TYR A 189 11.65 -15.92 28.22
C TYR A 189 12.22 -17.31 27.94
N TYR A 190 11.92 -18.27 28.81
CA TYR A 190 12.03 -19.70 28.51
C TYR A 190 10.63 -20.22 28.21
N ILE A 191 10.40 -20.67 26.99
CA ILE A 191 9.08 -21.11 26.53
C ILE A 191 9.18 -22.57 26.10
N SER A 192 8.42 -23.44 26.74
CA SER A 192 8.24 -24.82 26.31
C SER A 192 6.80 -25.02 25.88
N VAL A 193 6.58 -25.51 24.65
CA VAL A 193 5.24 -25.77 24.13
C VAL A 193 5.16 -27.19 23.61
N LYS A 194 4.13 -27.91 24.05
CA LYS A 194 3.79 -29.26 23.59
C LYS A 194 2.42 -29.24 22.92
N VAL A 195 2.40 -29.57 21.63
CA VAL A 195 1.17 -29.59 20.84
C VAL A 195 0.67 -31.02 20.69
N TYR A 196 -0.61 -31.24 20.98
CA TYR A 196 -1.26 -32.54 20.87
C TYR A 196 -1.93 -32.67 19.50
N MET A 197 -1.16 -33.09 18.49
CA MET A 197 -1.74 -33.42 17.18
C MET A 197 -2.49 -34.75 17.27
N PRO A 198 -3.71 -34.86 16.72
CA PRO A 198 -4.45 -36.12 16.71
C PRO A 198 -3.64 -37.21 15.98
N THR A 199 -3.42 -38.34 16.64
CA THR A 199 -2.83 -39.53 16.03
C THR A 199 -3.82 -40.14 15.06
N PHE A 200 -3.40 -40.29 13.81
CA PHE A 200 -4.19 -40.81 12.69
C PHE A 200 -4.69 -42.24 12.95
N SER A 201 -5.85 -42.41 13.59
CA SER A 201 -6.58 -43.68 13.58
C SER A 201 -8.09 -43.58 13.79
N PHE A 202 -8.69 -42.40 13.71
CA PHE A 202 -10.15 -42.29 13.75
C PHE A 202 -10.70 -41.79 12.41
N ALA A 203 -11.29 -42.74 11.69
CA ALA A 203 -12.22 -42.51 10.60
C ALA A 203 -13.31 -41.53 11.04
N LYS A 204 -13.62 -40.55 10.18
CA LYS A 204 -14.83 -39.72 10.20
C LYS A 204 -15.39 -39.46 11.61
N ALA A 205 -14.65 -38.74 12.44
CA ALA A 205 -15.21 -38.08 13.61
C ALA A 205 -15.29 -36.58 13.30
N GLU A 206 -16.41 -35.98 13.69
CA GLU A 206 -16.86 -34.61 13.42
C GLU A 206 -15.75 -33.56 13.40
N ASP A 207 -15.85 -32.62 12.44
CA ASP A 207 -14.93 -31.53 12.10
C ASP A 207 -14.62 -30.50 13.22
N ASP A 208 -14.84 -30.80 14.51
CA ASP A 208 -14.84 -29.81 15.59
C ASP A 208 -14.05 -30.18 16.87
N ILE A 209 -13.18 -31.20 16.87
CA ILE A 209 -12.31 -31.45 18.04
C ILE A 209 -11.16 -30.42 18.06
N PRO A 210 -11.07 -29.54 19.07
CA PRO A 210 -10.02 -28.52 19.12
C PRO A 210 -8.65 -29.16 19.36
N ILE A 211 -7.66 -28.78 18.55
CA ILE A 211 -6.25 -29.14 18.80
C ILE A 211 -5.77 -28.35 20.01
N LEU A 212 -5.31 -29.04 21.04
CA LEU A 212 -4.85 -28.43 22.28
C LEU A 212 -3.32 -28.36 22.33
N PHE A 213 -2.83 -27.38 23.07
CA PHE A 213 -1.43 -27.33 23.46
C PHE A 213 -1.27 -27.03 24.95
N GLU A 214 -0.21 -27.58 25.52
CA GLU A 214 0.26 -27.27 26.86
C GLU A 214 1.53 -26.46 26.75
N GLY A 215 1.62 -25.39 27.55
CA GLY A 215 2.77 -24.52 27.57
C GLY A 215 3.29 -24.30 28.98
N ASN A 216 4.60 -24.08 29.06
CA ASN A 216 5.30 -23.61 30.23
C ASN A 216 6.10 -22.38 29.83
N VAL A 217 5.94 -21.27 30.54
CA VAL A 217 6.76 -20.07 30.34
C VAL A 217 7.41 -19.66 31.65
N THR A 218 8.72 -19.44 31.63
CA THR A 218 9.44 -18.76 32.71
C THR A 218 9.92 -17.42 32.19
N ILE A 219 9.44 -16.34 32.81
CA ILE A 219 9.77 -14.97 32.47
C ILE A 219 10.74 -14.44 33.52
N LEU A 220 11.98 -14.17 33.12
CA LEU A 220 12.90 -13.36 33.91
C LEU A 220 12.58 -11.89 33.68
N MET A 221 12.41 -11.14 34.76
CA MET A 221 12.04 -9.73 34.74
C MET A 221 12.81 -8.94 35.78
N HIS A 222 13.17 -7.72 35.43
CA HIS A 222 13.81 -6.75 36.30
C HIS A 222 12.77 -5.79 36.88
N CYS A 223 12.81 -5.55 38.18
CA CYS A 223 11.94 -4.61 38.86
C CYS A 223 12.58 -3.22 38.93
N PHE A 224 12.11 -2.27 38.12
CA PHE A 224 12.59 -0.89 38.11
C PHE A 224 11.92 -0.01 39.17
N THR A 225 10.68 -0.33 39.53
CA THR A 225 9.89 0.42 40.52
C THR A 225 9.21 -0.57 41.43
N SER A 226 9.37 -0.39 42.75
CA SER A 226 8.76 -1.28 43.73
C SER A 226 7.25 -1.38 43.54
N THR A 227 6.75 -2.60 43.39
CA THR A 227 5.35 -2.90 43.09
C THR A 227 4.95 -4.20 43.75
N ASN A 228 3.68 -4.33 44.14
CA ASN A 228 3.09 -5.59 44.59
C ASN A 228 2.14 -6.20 43.55
N VAL A 229 2.21 -5.71 42.31
CA VAL A 229 1.33 -6.14 41.21
C VAL A 229 2.13 -6.40 39.95
N ILE A 230 1.82 -7.51 39.28
CA ILE A 230 2.36 -7.89 37.96
C ILE A 230 1.20 -7.94 36.97
N TYR A 231 1.33 -7.25 35.84
CA TYR A 231 0.39 -7.37 34.72
C TYR A 231 1.07 -8.06 33.54
N LEU A 232 0.38 -9.00 32.90
CA LEU A 232 0.78 -9.63 31.64
C LEU A 232 -0.39 -9.61 30.65
N HIS A 233 -0.08 -9.68 29.36
CA HIS A 233 -1.08 -9.96 28.34
C HIS A 233 -1.31 -11.47 28.21
N ALA A 234 -2.58 -11.89 28.15
CA ALA A 234 -2.97 -13.28 27.92
C ALA A 234 -4.40 -13.35 27.32
N VAL A 235 -4.59 -14.13 26.25
CA VAL A 235 -5.88 -14.30 25.58
C VAL A 235 -6.09 -15.76 25.20
N GLY A 236 -7.18 -16.36 25.66
CA GLY A 236 -7.53 -17.75 25.31
C GLY A 236 -6.60 -18.80 25.94
N LEU A 237 -5.92 -18.44 27.03
CA LEU A 237 -5.02 -19.32 27.79
C LEU A 237 -5.64 -19.63 29.15
N ASN A 238 -5.61 -20.89 29.54
CA ASN A 238 -6.23 -21.40 30.76
C ASN A 238 -5.16 -21.86 31.76
N PHE A 239 -5.16 -21.26 32.95
CA PHE A 239 -4.32 -21.64 34.09
C PHE A 239 -4.90 -21.08 35.40
N ALA A 240 -4.62 -21.74 36.52
CA ALA A 240 -5.04 -21.32 37.85
C ALA A 240 -3.85 -20.72 38.64
N THR A 241 -4.11 -20.05 39.77
CA THR A 241 -3.06 -19.48 40.63
C THR A 241 -2.03 -20.53 41.07
N SER A 242 -2.46 -21.78 41.29
CA SER A 242 -1.57 -22.90 41.63
C SER A 242 -0.59 -23.29 40.53
N ASN A 243 -0.79 -22.81 39.30
CA ASN A 243 0.10 -23.03 38.17
C ASN A 243 1.14 -21.92 38.00
N VAL A 244 1.15 -20.94 38.90
CA VAL A 244 2.01 -19.76 38.83
C VAL A 244 2.96 -19.76 40.01
N LYS A 245 4.25 -19.63 39.72
CA LYS A 245 5.31 -19.56 40.72
C LYS A 245 6.17 -18.34 40.48
N LEU A 246 6.35 -17.52 41.52
CA LEU A 246 7.21 -16.34 41.47
C LEU A 246 8.38 -16.52 42.43
N THR A 247 9.60 -16.32 41.96
CA THR A 247 10.82 -16.44 42.77
C THR A 247 11.75 -15.26 42.54
N GLU A 248 12.42 -14.79 43.59
CA GLU A 248 13.51 -13.82 43.48
C GLU A 248 14.74 -14.49 42.83
N ALA A 249 15.15 -13.99 41.66
CA ALA A 249 16.23 -14.57 40.88
C ALA A 249 17.58 -14.41 41.62
N GLY A 250 18.36 -15.48 41.70
CA GLY A 250 19.65 -15.51 42.40
C GLY A 250 19.58 -15.80 43.91
N ARG A 251 18.45 -15.57 44.58
CA ARG A 251 18.24 -15.93 46.00
C ARG A 251 17.35 -17.16 46.20
N GLY A 252 16.46 -17.44 45.24
CA GLY A 252 15.57 -18.61 45.27
C GLY A 252 14.39 -18.48 46.24
N ASN A 253 14.22 -17.32 46.87
CA ASN A 253 13.08 -17.06 47.76
C ASN A 253 11.78 -17.00 46.95
N GLU A 254 10.80 -17.79 47.35
CA GLU A 254 9.47 -17.79 46.74
C GLU A 254 8.65 -16.59 47.23
N VAL A 255 8.03 -15.87 46.30
CA VAL A 255 7.14 -14.75 46.58
C VAL A 255 5.71 -15.23 46.37
N GLU A 256 4.94 -15.21 47.45
CA GLU A 256 3.54 -15.67 47.43
C GLU A 256 2.65 -14.76 46.57
N ILE A 257 1.94 -15.37 45.61
CA ILE A 257 0.89 -14.71 44.82
C ILE A 257 -0.44 -14.92 45.55
N VAL A 258 -1.04 -13.81 46.01
CA VAL A 258 -2.26 -13.84 46.82
C VAL A 258 -3.53 -13.75 45.99
N LYS A 259 -3.46 -13.16 44.79
CA LYS A 259 -4.62 -12.99 43.92
C LYS A 259 -4.22 -13.04 42.45
N MET A 260 -5.10 -13.64 41.64
CA MET A 260 -5.08 -13.58 40.18
C MET A 260 -6.39 -12.98 39.70
N GLU A 261 -6.34 -11.98 38.82
CA GLU A 261 -7.52 -11.32 38.26
C GLU A 261 -7.38 -11.16 36.75
N ILE A 262 -8.40 -11.59 36.00
CA ILE A 262 -8.42 -11.51 34.54
C ILE A 262 -9.16 -10.24 34.13
N HIS A 263 -8.58 -9.49 33.19
CA HIS A 263 -9.15 -8.27 32.60
C HIS A 263 -9.40 -8.48 31.10
N PRO A 264 -10.56 -9.08 30.71
CA PRO A 264 -10.80 -9.50 29.32
C PRO A 264 -10.81 -8.35 28.31
N LYS A 265 -11.30 -7.16 28.72
CA LYS A 265 -11.36 -5.97 27.84
C LYS A 265 -9.96 -5.47 27.46
N GLN A 266 -9.05 -5.47 28.43
CA GLN A 266 -7.65 -5.09 28.25
C GLN A 266 -6.78 -6.24 27.73
N GLN A 267 -7.32 -7.47 27.67
CA GLN A 267 -6.58 -8.68 27.33
C GLN A 267 -5.38 -8.94 28.25
N MET A 268 -5.57 -8.61 29.54
CA MET A 268 -4.53 -8.70 30.56
C MET A 268 -4.93 -9.64 31.69
N ILE A 269 -3.92 -10.11 32.41
CA ILE A 269 -4.03 -10.79 33.69
C ILE A 269 -3.16 -10.09 34.73
N ARG A 270 -3.70 -9.93 35.93
CA ARG A 270 -3.09 -9.28 37.08
C ARG A 270 -2.76 -10.32 38.14
N PHE A 271 -1.54 -10.25 38.69
CA PHE A 271 -1.10 -11.02 39.86
C PHE A 271 -0.78 -10.06 41.00
N ASP A 272 -1.44 -10.22 42.14
CA ASP A 272 -1.08 -9.51 43.37
C ASP A 272 -0.13 -10.36 44.20
N THR A 273 0.99 -9.78 44.64
CA THR A 273 1.95 -10.42 45.52
C THR A 273 1.71 -10.02 46.96
N LYS A 274 2.01 -10.93 47.90
CA LYS A 274 1.88 -10.66 49.34
C LYS A 274 2.78 -9.52 49.82
N TRP A 275 4.01 -9.50 49.29
CA TRP A 275 5.02 -8.51 49.61
C TRP A 275 5.40 -7.75 48.34
N SER A 276 5.81 -6.49 48.51
CA SER A 276 6.31 -5.70 47.38
C SER A 276 7.56 -6.34 46.79
N LEU A 277 7.60 -6.39 45.47
CA LEU A 277 8.82 -6.58 44.70
C LEU A 277 9.71 -5.35 44.91
N ASN A 278 11.01 -5.57 45.08
CA ASN A 278 11.98 -4.54 45.39
C ASN A 278 12.56 -3.98 44.10
N ALA A 279 12.60 -2.64 43.98
CA ALA A 279 13.34 -1.98 42.92
C ALA A 279 14.82 -2.41 42.92
N GLY A 280 15.36 -2.72 41.75
CA GLY A 280 16.72 -3.23 41.54
C GLY A 280 16.88 -4.75 41.63
N SER A 281 15.84 -5.50 42.04
CA SER A 281 15.87 -6.97 42.08
C SER A 281 15.33 -7.61 40.80
N ASP A 282 15.82 -8.81 40.50
CA ASP A 282 15.34 -9.66 39.42
C ASP A 282 14.40 -10.75 39.96
N TYR A 283 13.40 -11.10 39.15
CA TYR A 283 12.38 -12.10 39.48
C TYR A 283 12.17 -13.07 38.32
N ALA A 284 11.81 -14.31 38.65
CA ALA A 284 11.41 -15.34 37.70
C ALA A 284 9.95 -15.73 37.95
N LEU A 285 9.10 -15.52 36.94
CA LEU A 285 7.69 -15.88 36.95
C LEU A 285 7.47 -17.09 36.04
N ALA A 286 7.22 -18.25 36.64
CA ALA A 286 6.91 -19.49 35.93
C ALA A 286 5.39 -19.71 35.87
N ILE A 287 4.86 -20.01 34.68
CA ILE A 287 3.43 -20.21 34.42
C ILE A 287 3.24 -21.48 33.59
N LEU A 288 2.47 -22.42 34.10
CA LEU A 288 1.96 -23.57 33.35
C LEU A 288 0.55 -23.25 32.82
N TYR A 289 0.31 -23.42 31.52
CA TYR A 289 -0.93 -23.03 30.87
C TYR A 289 -1.37 -23.98 29.76
N LYS A 290 -2.64 -23.91 29.39
CA LYS A 290 -3.25 -24.62 28.27
C LYS A 290 -3.86 -23.65 27.28
N GLY A 291 -3.84 -23.99 26.00
CA GLY A 291 -4.50 -23.21 24.95
C GLY A 291 -5.00 -24.08 23.81
N THR A 292 -5.69 -23.44 22.87
CA THR A 292 -6.21 -24.07 21.65
C THR A 292 -5.45 -23.57 20.43
N VAL A 293 -5.07 -24.47 19.53
CA VAL A 293 -4.47 -24.12 18.23
C VAL A 293 -5.57 -23.72 17.26
N SER A 294 -5.45 -22.53 16.68
CA SER A 294 -6.42 -22.02 15.71
C SER A 294 -6.24 -22.66 14.33
N LYS A 295 -7.27 -22.62 13.49
CA LYS A 295 -7.22 -23.13 12.09
C LYS A 295 -6.94 -21.98 11.10
N GLN A 296 -6.24 -22.24 10.00
CA GLN A 296 -6.14 -21.36 8.81
C GLN A 296 -5.59 -19.93 9.06
N GLN A 297 -4.30 -19.80 9.37
CA GLN A 297 -3.58 -18.51 9.43
C GLN A 297 -4.14 -17.43 10.37
N GLN A 298 -4.93 -17.85 11.36
CA GLN A 298 -5.47 -16.98 12.40
C GLN A 298 -4.36 -16.51 13.36
N PRO A 299 -4.51 -15.35 14.04
CA PRO A 299 -3.49 -14.82 14.94
C PRO A 299 -3.21 -15.74 16.14
N GLY A 300 -1.95 -15.78 16.58
CA GLY A 300 -1.46 -16.70 17.63
C GLY A 300 -0.84 -17.97 17.05
N LEU A 301 -0.99 -19.09 17.75
CA LEU A 301 -0.58 -20.42 17.27
C LEU A 301 -1.70 -21.03 16.43
N TYR A 302 -1.39 -21.40 15.18
CA TYR A 302 -2.36 -21.97 14.24
C TYR A 302 -1.79 -23.16 13.47
N TYR A 303 -2.69 -23.93 12.84
CA TYR A 303 -2.32 -24.96 11.88
C TYR A 303 -2.92 -24.70 10.50
N ILE A 304 -2.22 -25.16 9.47
CA ILE A 304 -2.72 -25.27 8.09
C ILE A 304 -2.60 -26.71 7.64
N SER A 305 -3.52 -27.15 6.80
CA SER A 305 -3.49 -28.46 6.15
C SER A 305 -3.13 -28.30 4.68
N TYR A 306 -2.35 -29.22 4.14
CA TYR A 306 -2.04 -29.30 2.71
C TYR A 306 -2.09 -30.76 2.24
N ALA A 307 -2.44 -30.98 0.98
CA ALA A 307 -2.42 -32.31 0.39
C ALA A 307 -1.03 -32.59 -0.17
N GLU A 308 -0.48 -33.77 0.13
CA GLU A 308 0.74 -34.29 -0.47
C GLU A 308 0.53 -35.77 -0.75
N SER A 309 0.66 -36.18 -2.03
CA SER A 309 0.52 -37.59 -2.44
C SER A 309 -0.78 -38.25 -1.93
N ALA A 310 -1.91 -37.54 -2.05
CA ALA A 310 -3.24 -37.94 -1.57
C ALA A 310 -3.39 -38.10 -0.04
N GLN A 311 -2.39 -37.69 0.75
CA GLN A 311 -2.47 -37.59 2.21
C GLN A 311 -2.59 -36.13 2.64
N THR A 312 -3.46 -35.83 3.61
CA THR A 312 -3.50 -34.52 4.25
C THR A 312 -2.39 -34.43 5.29
N LYS A 313 -1.44 -33.52 5.07
CA LYS A 313 -0.39 -33.15 6.01
C LYS A 313 -0.71 -31.82 6.68
N TYR A 314 -0.03 -31.54 7.80
CA TYR A 314 -0.26 -30.36 8.63
C TYR A 314 1.03 -29.60 8.91
N ILE A 315 0.94 -28.27 8.93
CA ILE A 315 1.99 -27.37 9.39
C ILE A 315 1.45 -26.58 10.58
N LEU A 316 2.23 -26.52 11.66
CA LEU A 316 2.01 -25.62 12.79
C LEU A 316 2.85 -24.36 12.59
N ALA A 317 2.23 -23.20 12.75
CA ALA A 317 2.88 -21.91 12.55
C ALA A 317 2.33 -20.86 13.53
N THR A 318 3.05 -19.74 13.66
CA THR A 318 2.68 -18.65 14.57
C THR A 318 2.52 -17.34 13.80
N LYS A 319 1.53 -16.54 14.20
CA LYS A 319 1.30 -15.18 13.70
C LYS A 319 1.07 -14.25 14.89
N SER A 320 2.17 -13.67 15.40
CA SER A 320 2.15 -12.88 16.63
C SER A 320 1.92 -11.38 16.42
N SER A 321 2.13 -10.86 15.20
CA SER A 321 1.89 -9.44 14.91
C SER A 321 0.39 -9.13 14.76
N LYS A 322 -0.12 -7.99 15.27
CA LYS A 322 0.58 -6.94 16.05
C LYS A 322 0.58 -7.22 17.57
N THR A 323 -0.46 -7.84 18.10
CA THR A 323 -0.70 -8.08 19.54
C THR A 323 -1.21 -9.50 19.81
N SER A 324 -0.63 -10.48 19.14
CA SER A 324 -1.09 -11.88 19.15
C SER A 324 -0.08 -12.86 19.75
N ALA A 325 1.07 -12.37 20.24
CA ALA A 325 1.91 -13.20 21.10
C ALA A 325 1.11 -13.58 22.35
N ARG A 326 0.30 -12.71 22.94
CA ARG A 326 -0.58 -13.06 24.08
C ARG A 326 -1.53 -14.26 23.88
N ARG A 327 -1.69 -14.79 22.66
CA ARG A 327 -2.52 -15.96 22.32
C ARG A 327 -1.76 -17.29 22.30
N TRP A 328 -0.42 -17.28 22.30
CA TRP A 328 0.37 -18.52 22.41
C TRP A 328 1.01 -18.74 23.78
N PHE A 329 1.27 -17.68 24.55
CA PHE A 329 1.83 -17.71 25.90
C PHE A 329 1.59 -16.36 26.60
N PRO A 330 1.46 -16.33 27.94
CA PRO A 330 1.32 -15.07 28.68
C PRO A 330 2.61 -14.24 28.64
N CYS A 331 2.54 -12.96 28.26
CA CYS A 331 3.76 -12.13 28.11
C CYS A 331 3.53 -10.63 28.21
N PHE A 332 4.62 -9.89 28.33
CA PHE A 332 4.66 -8.44 28.12
C PHE A 332 4.57 -8.15 26.61
N ASP A 333 3.38 -8.33 26.03
CA ASP A 333 3.11 -8.21 24.58
C ASP A 333 3.04 -6.74 24.09
N GLU A 334 4.12 -5.99 24.33
CA GLU A 334 4.32 -4.63 23.85
C GLU A 334 5.71 -4.48 23.21
N PRO A 335 5.83 -3.84 22.03
CA PRO A 335 7.07 -3.88 21.23
C PRO A 335 8.27 -3.20 21.89
N HIS A 336 8.04 -2.36 22.90
CA HIS A 336 9.09 -1.70 23.68
C HIS A 336 9.62 -2.54 24.86
N MET A 337 8.92 -3.61 25.22
CA MET A 337 9.32 -4.55 26.27
C MET A 337 10.13 -5.72 25.69
N LYS A 338 11.27 -5.40 25.06
CA LYS A 338 12.14 -6.38 24.40
C LYS A 338 12.79 -7.34 25.40
N ALA A 339 12.94 -8.60 25.00
CA ALA A 339 13.61 -9.65 25.77
C ALA A 339 14.28 -10.67 24.85
N LYS A 340 15.12 -11.52 25.43
CA LYS A 340 15.63 -12.73 24.78
C LYS A 340 14.59 -13.85 24.85
N PHE A 341 14.62 -14.78 23.89
CA PHE A 341 13.70 -15.92 23.85
C PHE A 341 14.47 -17.22 23.65
N GLN A 342 14.24 -18.19 24.52
CA GLN A 342 14.62 -19.58 24.35
C GLN A 342 13.33 -20.40 24.21
N VAL A 343 13.21 -21.15 23.12
CA VAL A 343 11.97 -21.83 22.76
C VAL A 343 12.24 -23.31 22.53
N ASP A 344 11.59 -24.15 23.33
CA ASP A 344 11.62 -25.61 23.25
C ASP A 344 10.26 -26.12 22.73
N LEU A 345 10.27 -26.85 21.62
CA LEU A 345 9.07 -27.39 20.99
C LEU A 345 9.02 -28.90 21.11
N SER A 346 7.99 -29.42 21.75
CA SER A 346 7.68 -30.86 21.79
C SER A 346 6.62 -31.18 20.72
N LEU A 347 7.06 -31.76 19.59
CA LEU A 347 6.22 -32.07 18.44
C LEU A 347 5.99 -33.58 18.29
N SER A 348 4.93 -33.96 17.57
CA SER A 348 4.66 -35.35 17.22
C SER A 348 5.74 -35.96 16.32
N ALA A 349 5.95 -37.27 16.42
CA ALA A 349 6.92 -38.00 15.60
C ALA A 349 6.68 -37.75 14.09
N GLY A 350 7.74 -37.34 13.39
CA GLY A 350 7.69 -37.00 11.96
C GLY A 350 7.57 -35.51 11.64
N MET A 351 7.39 -34.63 12.63
CA MET A 351 7.42 -33.17 12.43
C MET A 351 8.82 -32.59 12.69
N LYS A 352 9.22 -31.59 11.88
CA LYS A 352 10.42 -30.77 12.09
C LYS A 352 10.00 -29.39 12.64
N GLY A 353 10.69 -28.92 13.69
CA GLY A 353 10.48 -27.59 14.27
C GLY A 353 11.53 -26.58 13.77
N ILE A 354 11.09 -25.35 13.50
CA ILE A 354 11.96 -24.21 13.16
C ILE A 354 11.55 -23.00 14.03
N SER A 355 12.51 -22.14 14.39
CA SER A 355 12.31 -20.94 15.21
C SER A 355 13.32 -19.84 14.83
N ASN A 356 13.25 -18.66 15.46
CA ASN A 356 14.12 -17.52 15.13
C ASN A 356 15.61 -17.73 15.50
N GLY A 357 15.90 -18.58 16.49
CA GLY A 357 17.27 -18.87 16.92
C GLY A 357 18.04 -19.74 15.91
N GLN A 358 19.37 -19.77 16.03
CA GLN A 358 20.22 -20.59 15.18
C GLN A 358 19.94 -22.08 15.43
N GLU A 359 19.47 -22.81 14.41
CA GLU A 359 19.42 -24.27 14.40
C GLU A 359 20.88 -24.79 14.38
N ILE A 360 21.23 -25.84 15.14
CA ILE A 360 22.60 -26.43 15.20
C ILE A 360 22.99 -27.14 13.88
N ARG A 361 22.40 -26.78 12.73
CA ARG A 361 22.89 -27.12 11.40
C ARG A 361 22.42 -26.08 10.39
N GLU A 362 23.37 -25.64 9.58
CA GLU A 362 23.27 -24.53 8.65
C GLU A 362 22.64 -24.99 7.33
N GLU A 363 21.48 -24.45 6.98
CA GLU A 363 21.02 -24.34 5.60
C GLU A 363 20.87 -22.85 5.29
N GLN A 364 21.63 -22.37 4.28
CA GLN A 364 21.53 -20.99 3.82
C GLN A 364 20.13 -20.74 3.24
N LEU A 365 19.29 -20.03 3.99
CA LEU A 365 18.10 -19.39 3.43
C LEU A 365 18.57 -18.26 2.50
N GLY A 366 18.24 -18.40 1.21
CA GLY A 366 18.59 -17.45 0.16
C GLY A 366 18.10 -16.04 0.49
N HIS A 367 18.93 -15.04 0.17
CA HIS A 367 18.55 -13.65 0.28
C HIS A 367 17.41 -13.36 -0.70
N CYS A 368 16.20 -13.11 -0.18
CA CYS A 368 15.09 -12.65 -1.00
C CYS A 368 15.30 -11.15 -1.28
N ILE A 369 15.83 -10.81 -2.45
CA ILE A 369 15.87 -9.42 -2.92
C ILE A 369 14.47 -9.10 -3.42
N ILE A 370 13.68 -8.36 -2.64
CA ILE A 370 12.42 -7.78 -3.12
C ILE A 370 12.78 -6.60 -4.03
N LEU A 371 12.76 -6.83 -5.34
CA LEU A 371 12.84 -5.74 -6.33
C LEU A 371 11.47 -5.08 -6.44
N ILE A 372 11.26 -3.99 -5.69
CA ILE A 372 10.08 -3.14 -5.91
C ILE A 372 10.34 -2.31 -7.17
N LYS A 373 9.55 -2.52 -8.22
CA LYS A 373 9.61 -1.71 -9.43
C LYS A 373 9.07 -0.31 -9.13
N GLU A 374 9.75 0.73 -9.61
CA GLU A 374 9.34 2.10 -9.34
C GLU A 374 7.93 2.42 -9.88
N ALA A 375 7.55 1.86 -11.04
CA ALA A 375 6.21 2.01 -11.59
C ALA A 375 5.12 1.42 -10.66
N GLU A 376 5.37 0.23 -10.10
CA GLU A 376 4.46 -0.40 -9.15
C GLU A 376 4.40 0.37 -7.84
N PHE A 377 5.51 0.92 -7.35
CA PHE A 377 5.51 1.78 -6.18
C PHE A 377 4.68 3.05 -6.42
N ILE A 378 4.87 3.74 -7.54
CA ILE A 378 4.07 4.94 -7.86
C ILE A 378 2.58 4.61 -7.92
N PHE A 379 2.20 3.53 -8.61
CA PHE A 379 0.79 3.19 -8.80
C PHE A 379 0.12 2.60 -7.55
N ASN A 380 0.73 1.58 -6.93
CA ASN A 380 0.15 0.84 -5.79
C ASN A 380 0.42 1.49 -4.42
N VAL A 381 1.37 2.44 -4.32
CA VAL A 381 1.70 3.09 -3.05
C VAL A 381 1.29 4.56 -3.09
N VAL A 382 1.90 5.35 -3.99
CA VAL A 382 1.70 6.81 -4.00
C VAL A 382 0.29 7.18 -4.48
N GLN A 383 -0.07 6.76 -5.69
CA GLN A 383 -1.36 7.06 -6.31
C GLN A 383 -2.53 6.38 -5.59
N GLN A 384 -2.29 5.22 -4.97
CA GLN A 384 -3.29 4.54 -4.14
C GLN A 384 -3.56 5.35 -2.86
N ALA A 385 -2.51 5.70 -2.10
CA ALA A 385 -2.67 6.48 -0.87
C ALA A 385 -3.28 7.86 -1.14
N LEU A 386 -2.90 8.57 -2.21
CA LEU A 386 -3.56 9.82 -2.60
C LEU A 386 -5.06 9.61 -2.89
N GLY A 387 -5.43 8.50 -3.53
CA GLY A 387 -6.84 8.16 -3.78
C GLY A 387 -7.63 7.97 -2.48
N GLU A 388 -7.09 7.20 -1.53
CA GLU A 388 -7.75 6.85 -0.27
C GLU A 388 -7.82 8.03 0.73
N GLU A 389 -6.76 8.83 0.81
CA GLU A 389 -6.68 10.02 1.68
C GLU A 389 -7.60 11.17 1.24
N THR A 390 -8.13 11.12 0.01
CA THR A 390 -9.09 12.11 -0.52
C THR A 390 -10.43 12.07 0.22
N PHE A 391 -10.79 10.92 0.80
CA PHE A 391 -12.10 10.66 1.38
C PHE A 391 -12.08 10.48 2.90
N THR A 392 -10.90 10.41 3.51
CA THR A 392 -10.77 10.04 4.92
C THR A 392 -10.34 11.23 5.79
N ASN A 393 -11.14 11.51 6.82
CA ASN A 393 -10.86 12.54 7.83
C ASN A 393 -10.39 11.99 9.19
N SER A 394 -10.49 10.68 9.39
CA SER A 394 -10.54 10.12 10.76
C SER A 394 -9.20 9.70 11.34
N TYR A 395 -8.14 9.58 10.53
CA TYR A 395 -6.84 9.08 11.00
C TYR A 395 -5.67 9.94 10.52
N THR A 396 -4.57 9.83 11.26
CA THR A 396 -3.25 10.41 11.01
C THR A 396 -2.23 9.27 10.99
N LEU A 397 -1.00 9.50 10.53
CA LEU A 397 0.02 8.43 10.61
C LEU A 397 0.34 8.03 12.06
N LYS A 398 0.13 8.94 13.02
CA LYS A 398 0.42 8.72 14.44
C LYS A 398 -0.53 7.72 15.09
N ASN A 399 -1.82 7.74 14.72
CA ASN A 399 -2.85 6.90 15.33
C ASN A 399 -3.42 5.83 14.39
N ALA A 400 -2.95 5.75 13.14
CA ALA A 400 -3.45 4.76 12.17
C ALA A 400 -3.34 3.31 12.64
N ALA A 401 -2.38 3.01 13.52
CA ALA A 401 -2.20 1.68 14.09
C ALA A 401 -3.38 1.25 14.99
N ASP A 402 -4.17 2.19 15.50
CA ASP A 402 -5.33 1.95 16.36
C ASP A 402 -6.61 1.64 15.57
N PHE A 403 -6.57 1.83 14.24
CA PHE A 403 -7.68 1.55 13.33
C PHE A 403 -7.56 0.14 12.72
N ASP A 404 -8.53 -0.24 11.88
CA ASP A 404 -8.53 -1.55 11.23
C ASP A 404 -7.34 -1.74 10.25
N ILE A 405 -7.20 -2.96 9.74
CA ILE A 405 -6.11 -3.37 8.84
C ILE A 405 -6.05 -2.54 7.54
N SER A 406 -7.20 -2.15 6.97
CA SER A 406 -7.26 -1.33 5.77
C SER A 406 -6.73 0.08 6.02
N VAL A 407 -7.12 0.72 7.13
CA VAL A 407 -6.59 2.03 7.51
C VAL A 407 -5.09 1.94 7.80
N SER A 408 -4.64 0.89 8.48
CA SER A 408 -3.21 0.62 8.70
C SER A 408 -2.45 0.50 7.38
N SER A 409 -2.97 -0.25 6.39
CA SER A 409 -2.34 -0.42 5.08
C SER A 409 -2.24 0.89 4.30
N ASN A 410 -3.27 1.73 4.35
CA ASN A 410 -3.27 3.03 3.67
C ASN A 410 -2.24 3.98 4.32
N ALA A 411 -2.16 3.97 5.65
CA ALA A 411 -1.15 4.73 6.39
C ALA A 411 0.28 4.24 6.09
N GLU A 412 0.51 2.94 5.92
CA GLU A 412 1.79 2.39 5.45
C GLU A 412 2.16 2.95 4.07
N ASN A 413 1.19 3.00 3.14
CA ASN A 413 1.43 3.56 1.81
C ASN A 413 1.75 5.07 1.85
N LYS A 414 1.04 5.84 2.67
CA LYS A 414 1.35 7.27 2.91
C LYS A 414 2.73 7.44 3.54
N GLY A 415 3.06 6.65 4.56
CA GLY A 415 4.38 6.65 5.21
C GLY A 415 5.52 6.34 4.24
N ALA A 416 5.36 5.31 3.41
CA ALA A 416 6.31 4.96 2.35
C ALA A 416 6.48 6.10 1.32
N SER A 417 5.39 6.78 0.96
CA SER A 417 5.42 7.92 0.04
C SER A 417 6.20 9.11 0.61
N ILE A 418 6.04 9.41 1.91
CA ILE A 418 6.79 10.47 2.60
C ILE A 418 8.27 10.09 2.72
N LEU A 419 8.59 8.83 3.03
CA LEU A 419 9.98 8.36 3.03
C LEU A 419 10.61 8.46 1.64
N ARG A 420 9.89 8.12 0.57
CA ARG A 420 10.34 8.32 -0.81
C ARG A 420 10.58 9.80 -1.10
N MET A 421 9.70 10.69 -0.65
CA MET A 421 9.89 12.14 -0.79
C MET A 421 11.20 12.59 -0.13
N MET A 422 11.44 12.18 1.12
CA MET A 422 12.68 12.51 1.84
C MET A 422 13.92 11.88 1.20
N TYR A 423 13.83 10.63 0.72
CA TYR A 423 14.89 9.97 -0.04
C TYR A 423 15.29 10.77 -1.28
N ASN A 424 14.32 11.31 -2.03
CA ASN A 424 14.60 12.09 -3.23
C ASN A 424 15.20 13.48 -2.93
N ILE A 425 14.94 14.04 -1.74
CA ILE A 425 15.61 15.27 -1.28
C ILE A 425 17.10 14.99 -1.04
N VAL A 426 17.41 13.93 -0.29
CA VAL A 426 18.78 13.70 0.22
C VAL A 426 19.65 12.85 -0.70
N GLY A 427 19.06 12.04 -1.56
CA GLY A 427 19.78 11.11 -2.44
C GLY A 427 20.26 9.84 -1.74
N PHE A 428 20.72 8.89 -2.55
CA PHE A 428 21.06 7.53 -2.12
C PHE A 428 22.14 7.49 -1.03
N ASP A 429 23.27 8.18 -1.22
CA ASP A 429 24.43 8.08 -0.32
C ASP A 429 24.10 8.58 1.09
N VAL A 430 23.43 9.73 1.19
CA VAL A 430 22.98 10.29 2.47
C VAL A 430 21.94 9.38 3.11
N PHE A 431 20.94 8.93 2.36
CA PHE A 431 19.90 8.05 2.89
C PHE A 431 20.46 6.71 3.39
N GLN A 432 21.40 6.11 2.67
CA GLN A 432 22.07 4.88 3.08
C GLN A 432 22.84 5.08 4.39
N LYS A 433 23.56 6.20 4.52
CA LYS A 433 24.28 6.53 5.75
C LYS A 433 23.30 6.76 6.92
N VAL A 434 22.21 7.48 6.69
CA VAL A 434 21.13 7.68 7.68
C VAL A 434 20.56 6.35 8.15
N MET A 435 20.23 5.46 7.22
CA MET A 435 19.69 4.14 7.56
C MET A 435 20.69 3.31 8.37
N SER A 436 21.97 3.29 7.96
CA SER A 436 23.02 2.60 8.69
C SER A 436 23.19 3.15 10.11
N THR A 437 23.23 4.48 10.28
CA THR A 437 23.37 5.12 11.59
C THR A 437 22.14 4.89 12.46
N PHE A 438 20.94 4.98 11.89
CA PHE A 438 19.69 4.72 12.60
C PHE A 438 19.62 3.28 13.10
N ILE A 439 19.89 2.28 12.24
CA ILE A 439 19.89 0.86 12.62
C ILE A 439 20.93 0.59 13.73
N GLN A 440 22.13 1.17 13.61
CA GLN A 440 23.18 1.02 14.62
C GLN A 440 22.76 1.64 15.97
N LYS A 441 22.23 2.87 15.98
CA LYS A 441 21.76 3.54 17.21
C LYS A 441 20.60 2.81 17.88
N SER A 442 19.69 2.24 17.08
CA SER A 442 18.50 1.54 17.58
C SER A 442 18.72 0.02 17.77
N THR A 443 19.94 -0.49 17.61
CA THR A 443 20.23 -1.93 17.76
C THR A 443 19.88 -2.40 19.17
N ASN A 444 19.08 -3.47 19.26
CA ASN A 444 18.54 -4.04 20.52
C ASN A 444 17.64 -3.08 21.34
N GLY A 445 17.42 -1.84 20.89
CA GLY A 445 16.53 -0.86 21.53
C GLY A 445 15.27 -0.56 20.70
N ASN A 446 14.54 0.48 21.07
CA ASN A 446 13.38 0.97 20.33
C ASN A 446 13.73 2.29 19.65
N ALA A 447 12.97 2.65 18.62
CA ALA A 447 13.20 3.85 17.85
C ALA A 447 11.90 4.62 17.66
N SER A 448 12.03 5.93 17.49
CA SER A 448 10.92 6.81 17.12
C SER A 448 11.16 7.45 15.75
N TYR A 449 10.09 7.91 15.10
CA TYR A 449 10.23 8.65 13.85
C TYR A 449 11.06 9.93 14.04
N ASN A 450 10.95 10.60 15.20
CA ASN A 450 11.74 11.79 15.54
C ASN A 450 13.24 11.50 15.51
N GLU A 451 13.66 10.35 16.05
CA GLU A 451 15.06 9.94 16.04
C GLU A 451 15.59 9.76 14.60
N PHE A 452 14.81 9.08 13.74
CA PHE A 452 15.17 8.89 12.34
C PHE A 452 15.36 10.23 11.61
N PHE A 453 14.41 11.16 11.73
CA PHE A 453 14.47 12.45 11.01
C PHE A 453 15.48 13.43 11.61
N ASN A 454 15.81 13.32 12.90
CA ASN A 454 16.92 14.05 13.51
C ASN A 454 18.26 13.58 12.94
N ILE A 455 18.50 12.26 12.87
CA ILE A 455 19.70 11.69 12.23
C ILE A 455 19.80 12.13 10.76
N LEU A 456 18.67 12.12 10.05
CA LEU A 456 18.60 12.58 8.66
C LEU A 456 19.02 14.05 8.54
N SER A 457 18.55 14.92 9.44
CA SER A 457 18.93 16.34 9.48
C SER A 457 20.43 16.52 9.77
N GLU A 458 20.95 15.84 10.79
CA GLU A 458 22.37 15.90 11.20
C GLU A 458 23.30 15.46 10.06
N ILE A 459 23.01 14.32 9.42
CA ILE A 459 23.86 13.78 8.36
C ILE A 459 23.78 14.65 7.10
N SER A 460 22.59 15.15 6.75
CA SER A 460 22.42 16.02 5.58
C SER A 460 23.21 17.33 5.72
N GLN A 461 23.30 17.90 6.92
CA GLN A 461 24.06 19.13 7.19
C GLN A 461 25.58 18.93 7.17
N SER A 462 26.06 17.73 7.50
CA SER A 462 27.49 17.40 7.52
C SER A 462 28.04 16.92 6.17
N HIS A 463 27.17 16.63 5.21
CA HIS A 463 27.56 16.21 3.86
C HIS A 463 27.57 17.43 2.94
N SER A 464 28.71 17.72 2.29
CA SER A 464 28.78 18.76 1.26
C SER A 464 27.94 18.33 0.05
N MET A 465 26.68 18.74 0.01
CA MET A 465 25.79 18.48 -1.11
C MET A 465 26.12 19.44 -2.26
N THR A 466 26.20 18.92 -3.48
CA THR A 466 26.63 19.66 -4.68
C THR A 466 25.62 20.71 -5.15
N ASP A 467 24.34 20.59 -4.79
CA ASP A 467 23.29 21.53 -5.23
C ASP A 467 23.17 22.74 -4.27
N GLU A 468 23.21 23.96 -4.81
CA GLU A 468 23.15 25.22 -4.03
C GLU A 468 21.97 25.31 -3.05
N TRP A 469 20.79 24.77 -3.39
CA TRP A 469 19.62 24.81 -2.49
C TRP A 469 19.75 23.85 -1.29
N LYS A 470 20.54 22.78 -1.44
CA LYS A 470 20.83 21.82 -0.36
C LYS A 470 21.84 22.37 0.64
N GLN A 471 22.50 23.49 0.31
CA GLN A 471 23.41 24.22 1.20
C GLN A 471 22.69 25.16 2.17
N LYS A 472 21.39 25.45 1.96
CA LYS A 472 20.58 26.15 2.98
C LYS A 472 20.31 25.20 4.15
N SER A 473 20.42 25.69 5.38
CA SER A 473 20.05 24.89 6.56
C SER A 473 18.55 24.56 6.52
N TRP A 474 18.23 23.26 6.54
CA TRP A 474 16.87 22.73 6.64
C TRP A 474 16.80 21.65 7.71
N ASN A 475 15.58 21.40 8.22
CA ASN A 475 15.31 20.43 9.25
C ASN A 475 14.25 19.42 8.77
N ALA A 476 14.65 18.17 8.65
CA ALA A 476 13.80 17.08 8.15
C ALA A 476 12.57 16.87 9.03
N THR A 477 12.75 16.95 10.35
CA THR A 477 11.68 16.79 11.34
C THR A 477 10.60 17.86 11.15
N GLN A 478 10.99 19.11 10.91
CA GLN A 478 10.04 20.19 10.60
C GLN A 478 9.31 19.97 9.27
N ILE A 479 9.97 19.37 8.28
CA ILE A 479 9.34 19.04 7.00
C ILE A 479 8.26 17.97 7.20
N VAL A 480 8.56 16.90 7.96
CA VAL A 480 7.70 15.71 8.04
C VAL A 480 6.57 15.78 9.07
N ILE A 481 6.68 16.57 10.14
CA ILE A 481 5.67 16.67 11.20
C ILE A 481 4.25 16.94 10.64
N PRO A 482 4.03 17.93 9.76
CA PRO A 482 2.73 18.17 9.15
C PRO A 482 2.14 16.96 8.42
N TRP A 483 2.97 16.07 7.88
CA TRP A 483 2.54 14.88 7.15
C TRP A 483 2.17 13.71 8.08
N ILE A 484 2.74 13.70 9.29
CA ILE A 484 2.50 12.68 10.31
C ILE A 484 1.26 12.99 11.14
N GLU A 485 1.12 14.26 11.55
CA GLU A 485 0.11 14.69 12.51
C GLU A 485 -1.21 15.12 11.86
N GLN A 486 -1.24 15.28 10.55
CA GLN A 486 -2.44 15.72 9.82
C GLN A 486 -3.00 14.64 8.90
N SER A 487 -4.33 14.60 8.80
CA SER A 487 -5.05 13.77 7.85
C SER A 487 -5.04 14.42 6.46
N SER A 488 -5.28 13.62 5.40
CA SER A 488 -5.19 14.05 4.00
C SER A 488 -3.80 14.56 3.57
N TYR A 489 -3.78 15.35 2.50
CA TYR A 489 -2.59 15.85 1.82
C TYR A 489 -2.89 17.18 1.09
N PRO A 490 -1.86 17.94 0.68
CA PRO A 490 -2.05 19.22 0.02
C PRO A 490 -2.36 19.11 -1.49
N LEU A 491 -3.23 20.01 -1.95
CA LEU A 491 -3.33 20.45 -3.33
C LEU A 491 -2.44 21.68 -3.53
N VAL A 492 -1.48 21.59 -4.44
CA VAL A 492 -0.67 22.73 -4.88
C VAL A 492 -1.26 23.29 -6.17
N THR A 493 -1.75 24.53 -6.11
CA THR A 493 -2.24 25.30 -7.25
C THR A 493 -1.12 26.16 -7.81
N VAL A 494 -0.82 26.00 -9.09
CA VAL A 494 0.15 26.79 -9.85
C VAL A 494 -0.62 27.85 -10.61
N ILE A 495 -0.31 29.12 -10.32
CA ILE A 495 -0.94 30.29 -10.94
C ILE A 495 0.12 30.99 -11.79
N ARG A 496 -0.16 31.16 -13.08
CA ARG A 496 0.77 31.78 -14.03
C ARG A 496 0.29 33.17 -14.44
N THR A 497 1.22 34.11 -14.48
CA THR A 497 1.07 35.37 -15.20
C THR A 497 1.88 35.24 -16.49
N TYR A 498 1.19 35.12 -17.63
CA TYR A 498 1.83 34.79 -18.90
C TYR A 498 2.64 35.96 -19.50
N GLU A 499 2.24 37.20 -19.22
CA GLU A 499 2.86 38.41 -19.76
C GLU A 499 4.28 38.65 -19.25
N ASP A 500 4.52 38.51 -17.94
CA ASP A 500 5.82 38.68 -17.28
C ASP A 500 6.53 37.34 -16.99
N GLY A 501 5.84 36.22 -17.26
CA GLY A 501 6.30 34.86 -17.05
C GLY A 501 6.28 34.39 -15.59
N MET A 502 5.69 35.14 -14.66
CA MET A 502 5.70 34.82 -13.24
C MET A 502 4.89 33.56 -12.91
N VAL A 503 5.41 32.73 -11.99
CA VAL A 503 4.74 31.53 -11.48
C VAL A 503 4.58 31.65 -9.97
N GLN A 504 3.35 31.53 -9.48
CA GLN A 504 2.99 31.55 -8.06
C GLN A 504 2.43 30.19 -7.62
N PHE A 505 2.78 29.78 -6.41
CA PHE A 505 2.29 28.53 -5.81
C PHE A 505 1.39 28.84 -4.62
N LYS A 506 0.21 28.24 -4.60
CA LYS A 506 -0.73 28.25 -3.47
C LYS A 506 -0.98 26.82 -3.02
N GLN A 507 -1.01 26.58 -1.71
CA GLN A 507 -1.44 25.28 -1.17
C GLN A 507 -2.81 25.38 -0.53
N SER A 508 -3.57 24.30 -0.60
CA SER A 508 -4.82 24.07 0.14
C SER A 508 -4.93 22.58 0.45
N ARG A 509 -5.87 22.17 1.28
CA ARG A 509 -6.17 20.75 1.46
C ARG A 509 -6.82 20.17 0.20
N PHE A 510 -6.52 18.92 -0.12
CA PHE A 510 -7.27 18.13 -1.10
C PHE A 510 -8.16 17.11 -0.39
N HIS A 511 -9.46 17.38 -0.32
CA HIS A 511 -10.45 16.43 0.22
C HIS A 511 -11.82 16.60 -0.45
N MET A 512 -12.60 15.52 -0.55
CA MET A 512 -13.90 15.50 -1.25
C MET A 512 -14.94 16.40 -0.58
N ALA A 513 -14.99 16.40 0.76
CA ALA A 513 -15.99 17.12 1.56
C ALA A 513 -15.60 18.57 1.91
N ASP A 514 -14.59 19.15 1.26
CA ASP A 514 -14.09 20.49 1.58
C ASP A 514 -15.13 21.59 1.29
N LYS A 515 -16.02 21.80 2.27
CA LYS A 515 -16.84 23.01 2.42
C LYS A 515 -16.28 23.96 3.49
N TYR A 516 -15.36 23.49 4.33
CA TYR A 516 -14.80 24.25 5.45
C TYR A 516 -13.32 23.96 5.67
N ASP A 517 -12.52 25.01 5.79
CA ASP A 517 -11.11 24.96 6.19
C ASP A 517 -11.05 24.91 7.73
N PHE A 518 -10.97 23.71 8.30
CA PHE A 518 -10.98 23.50 9.76
C PHE A 518 -9.61 23.81 10.40
N GLY A 519 -9.03 24.98 10.12
CA GLY A 519 -7.80 25.45 10.77
C GLY A 519 -6.60 24.51 10.58
N ILE A 520 -6.49 23.88 9.41
CA ILE A 520 -5.50 22.84 9.12
C ILE A 520 -4.12 23.49 8.94
N GLY A 521 -3.09 22.87 9.51
CA GLY A 521 -1.71 23.35 9.45
C GLY A 521 -1.13 23.23 8.04
N ARG A 522 -0.27 24.17 7.63
CA ARG A 522 0.39 24.13 6.32
C ARG A 522 1.35 22.95 6.23
N TRP A 523 1.45 22.35 5.04
CA TRP A 523 2.49 21.37 4.75
C TRP A 523 3.76 22.07 4.24
N ASN A 524 4.91 21.55 4.66
CA ASN A 524 6.21 21.88 4.08
C ASN A 524 6.43 20.97 2.86
N ILE A 525 6.20 21.50 1.66
CA ILE A 525 6.15 20.72 0.42
C ILE A 525 7.43 20.95 -0.40
N PRO A 526 8.27 19.92 -0.61
CA PRO A 526 9.43 20.01 -1.50
C PRO A 526 8.95 19.90 -2.96
N VAL A 527 8.60 21.04 -3.57
CA VAL A 527 8.12 21.07 -4.96
C VAL A 527 9.29 21.24 -5.92
N VAL A 528 9.50 20.25 -6.80
CA VAL A 528 10.37 20.37 -7.98
C VAL A 528 9.55 20.87 -9.16
N PHE A 529 10.08 21.83 -9.92
CA PHE A 529 9.39 22.36 -11.10
C PHE A 529 10.25 22.32 -12.36
N GLN A 530 9.59 22.34 -13.52
CA GLN A 530 10.20 22.30 -14.85
C GLN A 530 9.47 23.28 -15.78
N HIS A 531 10.22 23.94 -16.67
CA HIS A 531 9.69 24.84 -17.69
C HIS A 531 10.03 24.33 -19.09
N GLY A 532 9.02 23.93 -19.87
CA GLY A 532 9.26 23.28 -21.16
C GLY A 532 10.13 22.01 -21.02
N PRO A 533 10.96 21.68 -22.01
CA PRO A 533 11.89 20.54 -21.90
C PRO A 533 13.07 20.81 -20.95
N ALA A 534 13.33 22.06 -20.58
CA ALA A 534 14.44 22.43 -19.72
C ALA A 534 14.05 22.35 -18.24
N LYS A 535 14.87 21.66 -17.43
CA LYS A 535 14.80 21.79 -15.97
C LYS A 535 15.46 23.12 -15.59
N SER A 536 14.67 24.11 -15.19
CA SER A 536 15.17 25.43 -14.77
C SER A 536 14.70 25.76 -13.35
N PRO A 537 15.57 26.28 -12.47
CA PRO A 537 15.21 26.73 -11.13
C PRO A 537 14.60 28.14 -11.08
N VAL A 538 14.35 28.80 -12.24
CA VAL A 538 13.82 30.18 -12.29
C VAL A 538 12.36 30.21 -12.78
N PRO A 539 11.44 30.87 -12.05
CA PRO A 539 10.02 30.97 -12.40
C PRO A 539 9.73 32.05 -13.45
N LYS A 540 10.41 32.00 -14.61
CA LYS A 540 10.06 32.81 -15.79
C LYS A 540 9.71 31.91 -16.96
N ALA A 541 8.43 31.90 -17.30
CA ALA A 541 7.85 30.96 -18.25
C ALA A 541 6.76 31.61 -19.13
N PRO A 542 7.08 32.49 -20.09
CA PRO A 542 6.04 33.19 -20.85
C PRO A 542 5.34 32.31 -21.90
N TYR A 543 6.07 31.41 -22.59
CA TYR A 543 5.54 30.73 -23.81
C TYR A 543 5.51 29.21 -23.77
N ASN A 544 5.96 28.57 -22.69
CA ASN A 544 5.99 27.10 -22.58
C ASN A 544 5.18 26.60 -21.38
N TYR A 545 4.86 25.31 -21.32
CA TYR A 545 4.17 24.71 -20.18
C TYR A 545 5.07 24.75 -18.93
N VAL A 546 4.42 24.72 -17.76
CA VAL A 546 5.06 24.54 -16.46
C VAL A 546 4.56 23.24 -15.86
N LEU A 547 5.49 22.42 -15.37
CA LEU A 547 5.19 21.24 -14.55
C LEU A 547 5.68 21.48 -13.13
N ALA A 548 4.86 21.14 -12.15
CA ALA A 548 5.24 21.08 -10.74
C ALA A 548 5.14 19.64 -10.23
N ASN A 549 5.89 19.36 -9.17
CA ASN A 549 6.08 18.02 -8.62
C ASN A 549 6.59 17.02 -9.67
N VAL A 550 7.53 17.44 -10.53
CA VAL A 550 8.12 16.59 -11.57
C VAL A 550 8.52 15.23 -10.99
N ASP A 551 8.17 14.14 -11.67
CA ASP A 551 8.40 12.75 -11.23
C ASP A 551 7.64 12.29 -9.97
N MET A 552 6.57 13.00 -9.58
CA MET A 552 5.71 12.71 -8.45
C MET A 552 6.52 12.53 -7.15
N LEU A 553 7.46 13.43 -6.89
CA LEU A 553 8.43 13.32 -5.79
C LEU A 553 7.82 13.69 -4.44
N ALA A 554 6.89 14.62 -4.41
CA ALA A 554 6.11 15.02 -3.24
C ALA A 554 4.76 14.31 -3.20
N PHE A 555 4.29 14.02 -1.99
CA PHE A 555 2.97 13.41 -1.73
C PHE A 555 1.85 14.46 -1.85
N CYS A 556 1.68 15.04 -3.03
CA CYS A 556 0.69 16.09 -3.29
C CYS A 556 0.11 15.96 -4.69
N ARG A 557 -1.03 16.62 -4.91
CA ARG A 557 -1.60 16.81 -6.25
C ARG A 557 -1.35 18.21 -6.75
N ILE A 558 -1.24 18.36 -8.07
CA ILE A 558 -1.02 19.65 -8.71
C ILE A 558 -2.23 20.07 -9.52
N GLN A 559 -2.67 21.31 -9.30
CA GLN A 559 -3.65 21.98 -10.16
C GLN A 559 -2.97 23.12 -10.91
N TYR A 560 -3.24 23.22 -12.21
CA TYR A 560 -2.82 24.33 -13.04
C TYR A 560 -4.04 25.14 -13.52
N ASP A 561 -3.80 26.35 -14.01
CA ASP A 561 -4.79 27.08 -14.80
C ASP A 561 -5.06 26.39 -16.15
N GLU A 562 -6.21 26.70 -16.75
CA GLU A 562 -6.67 26.05 -17.99
C GLU A 562 -5.69 26.21 -19.16
N ALA A 563 -5.08 27.39 -19.31
CA ALA A 563 -4.11 27.63 -20.38
C ALA A 563 -2.88 26.73 -20.21
N ASN A 564 -2.40 26.51 -19.00
CA ASN A 564 -1.27 25.60 -18.77
C ASN A 564 -1.66 24.13 -19.03
N TRP A 565 -2.87 23.70 -18.65
CA TRP A 565 -3.38 22.38 -19.00
C TRP A 565 -3.44 22.16 -20.51
N GLN A 566 -3.87 23.15 -21.27
CA GLN A 566 -3.88 23.11 -22.75
C GLN A 566 -2.45 23.05 -23.32
N LEU A 567 -1.49 23.82 -22.79
CA LEU A 567 -0.09 23.74 -23.20
C LEU A 567 0.52 22.35 -22.92
N ILE A 568 0.21 21.76 -21.77
CA ILE A 568 0.61 20.39 -21.44
C ILE A 568 0.01 19.39 -22.43
N GLN A 569 -1.28 19.49 -22.71
CA GLN A 569 -1.98 18.62 -23.65
C GLN A 569 -1.39 18.71 -25.06
N MET A 570 -1.08 19.92 -25.51
CA MET A 570 -0.41 20.16 -26.79
C MET A 570 0.97 19.50 -26.82
N GLN A 571 1.78 19.68 -25.77
CA GLN A 571 3.09 19.02 -25.68
C GLN A 571 2.97 17.50 -25.70
N LEU A 572 2.04 16.92 -24.95
CA LEU A 572 1.82 15.48 -24.92
C LEU A 572 1.42 14.94 -26.30
N THR A 573 0.67 15.72 -27.07
CA THR A 573 0.24 15.32 -28.43
C THR A 573 1.37 15.46 -29.44
N VAL A 574 2.18 16.51 -29.36
CA VAL A 574 3.30 16.74 -30.30
C VAL A 574 4.47 15.81 -30.01
N GLN A 575 4.94 15.76 -28.76
CA GLN A 575 6.11 14.99 -28.34
C GLN A 575 6.06 14.69 -26.84
N HIS A 576 5.43 13.58 -26.47
CA HIS A 576 5.22 13.21 -25.07
C HIS A 576 6.49 12.81 -24.32
N ASP A 577 7.52 12.32 -25.00
CA ASP A 577 8.80 11.85 -24.45
C ASP A 577 9.63 12.96 -23.77
N LEU A 578 9.38 14.24 -24.07
CA LEU A 578 10.00 15.38 -23.38
C LEU A 578 9.47 15.57 -21.94
N ILE A 579 8.30 15.03 -21.63
CA ILE A 579 7.77 14.95 -20.27
C ILE A 579 8.08 13.55 -19.75
N SER A 580 8.75 13.44 -18.60
CA SER A 580 9.13 12.12 -18.07
C SER A 580 7.93 11.17 -17.88
N THR A 581 8.16 9.87 -18.03
CA THR A 581 7.12 8.83 -17.85
C THR A 581 6.33 8.97 -16.56
N LYS A 582 6.99 9.30 -15.44
CA LYS A 582 6.35 9.48 -14.12
C LYS A 582 5.50 10.74 -14.08
N SER A 583 5.98 11.84 -14.68
CA SER A 583 5.22 13.09 -14.79
C SER A 583 3.99 12.92 -15.69
N ARG A 584 4.09 12.17 -16.80
CA ARG A 584 2.91 11.85 -17.64
C ARG A 584 1.85 11.07 -16.89
N ALA A 585 2.28 10.09 -16.07
CA ALA A 585 1.38 9.36 -15.19
C ALA A 585 0.77 10.26 -14.11
N GLN A 586 1.53 11.18 -13.51
CA GLN A 586 1.01 12.16 -12.57
C GLN A 586 -0.03 13.08 -13.22
N LEU A 587 0.24 13.60 -14.41
CA LEU A 587 -0.68 14.50 -15.12
C LEU A 587 -2.03 13.84 -15.37
N LEU A 588 -2.02 12.59 -15.84
CA LEU A 588 -3.23 11.78 -15.97
C LEU A 588 -3.93 11.60 -14.62
N ASP A 589 -3.18 11.24 -13.57
CA ASP A 589 -3.78 10.98 -12.27
C ASP A 589 -4.41 12.22 -11.62
N ASP A 590 -3.66 13.32 -11.60
CA ASP A 590 -4.08 14.58 -11.02
C ASP A 590 -5.29 15.14 -11.75
N ALA A 591 -5.29 15.13 -13.09
CA ALA A 591 -6.40 15.65 -13.88
C ALA A 591 -7.72 14.91 -13.58
N PHE A 592 -7.71 13.57 -13.58
CA PHE A 592 -8.92 12.80 -13.28
C PHE A 592 -9.33 12.88 -11.81
N ALA A 593 -8.40 12.93 -10.87
CA ALA A 593 -8.70 13.12 -9.46
C ALA A 593 -9.32 14.50 -9.20
N LEU A 594 -8.76 15.56 -9.80
CA LEU A 594 -9.29 16.92 -9.73
C LEU A 594 -10.68 17.03 -10.37
N ALA A 595 -10.89 16.39 -11.52
CA ALA A 595 -12.19 16.37 -12.18
C ALA A 595 -13.25 15.65 -11.34
N LYS A 596 -12.89 14.53 -10.71
CA LYS A 596 -13.79 13.77 -9.82
C LYS A 596 -14.34 14.61 -8.66
N VAL A 597 -13.54 15.53 -8.13
CA VAL A 597 -13.92 16.43 -7.03
C VAL A 597 -14.40 17.81 -7.50
N GLY A 598 -14.61 18.00 -8.81
CA GLY A 598 -15.13 19.25 -9.39
C GLY A 598 -14.14 20.42 -9.39
N LYS A 599 -12.84 20.16 -9.20
CA LYS A 599 -11.78 21.19 -9.25
C LYS A 599 -11.20 21.38 -10.65
N LEU A 600 -11.45 20.45 -11.58
CA LEU A 600 -11.07 20.55 -13.00
C LEU A 600 -12.26 20.14 -13.88
N ASN A 601 -12.41 20.76 -15.05
CA ASN A 601 -13.44 20.35 -16.01
C ASN A 601 -13.07 18.98 -16.61
N TYR A 602 -14.05 18.06 -16.70
CA TYR A 602 -13.85 16.74 -17.31
C TYR A 602 -13.37 16.82 -18.76
N ALA A 603 -13.74 17.84 -19.52
CA ALA A 603 -13.25 18.05 -20.89
C ALA A 603 -11.72 18.16 -20.93
N LEU A 604 -11.10 18.94 -20.03
CA LEU A 604 -9.65 19.10 -19.95
C LEU A 604 -8.97 17.78 -19.54
N ALA A 605 -9.55 17.06 -18.58
CA ALA A 605 -9.01 15.76 -18.17
C ALA A 605 -9.09 14.72 -19.29
N LEU A 606 -10.21 14.68 -20.03
CA LEU A 606 -10.40 13.78 -21.17
C LEU A 606 -9.52 14.16 -22.36
N ASP A 607 -9.23 15.45 -22.58
CA ASP A 607 -8.29 15.88 -23.62
C ASP A 607 -6.88 15.34 -23.43
N LEU A 608 -6.46 15.09 -22.19
CA LEU A 608 -5.18 14.40 -21.90
C LEU A 608 -5.20 12.93 -22.35
N THR A 609 -6.35 12.33 -22.64
CA THR A 609 -6.38 10.95 -23.17
C THR A 609 -6.05 10.87 -24.66
N LYS A 610 -6.11 12.00 -25.38
CA LYS A 610 -5.88 12.06 -26.83
C LYS A 610 -4.48 11.63 -27.26
N TYR A 611 -3.46 11.78 -26.40
CA TYR A 611 -2.10 11.32 -26.70
C TYR A 611 -1.86 9.84 -26.35
N LEU A 612 -2.76 9.17 -25.64
CA LEU A 612 -2.53 7.79 -25.21
C LEU A 612 -2.22 6.83 -26.39
N PRO A 613 -2.86 6.91 -27.57
CA PRO A 613 -2.52 6.05 -28.70
C PRO A 613 -1.04 6.04 -29.11
N GLN A 614 -0.28 7.12 -28.87
CA GLN A 614 1.17 7.21 -29.14
C GLN A 614 2.06 6.84 -27.94
N GLU A 615 1.50 6.71 -26.73
CA GLU A 615 2.26 6.37 -25.53
C GLU A 615 2.80 4.94 -25.58
N ASN A 616 4.07 4.77 -25.18
CA ASN A 616 4.79 3.47 -25.21
C ASN A 616 5.30 3.03 -23.82
N ALA A 617 5.06 3.82 -22.77
CA ALA A 617 5.46 3.49 -21.42
C ALA A 617 4.33 2.82 -20.64
N TYR A 618 4.69 1.80 -19.85
CA TYR A 618 3.75 1.03 -19.02
C TYR A 618 3.01 1.89 -17.98
N LEU A 619 3.72 2.76 -17.25
CA LEU A 619 3.16 3.48 -16.10
C LEU A 619 2.02 4.47 -16.47
N PRO A 620 2.14 5.34 -17.49
CA PRO A 620 1.03 6.20 -17.92
C PRO A 620 -0.21 5.41 -18.34
N TRP A 621 -0.03 4.29 -19.07
CA TRP A 621 -1.12 3.40 -19.44
C TRP A 621 -1.75 2.72 -18.23
N LEU A 622 -0.96 2.31 -17.24
CA LEU A 622 -1.45 1.74 -15.99
C LEU A 622 -2.32 2.75 -15.23
N THR A 623 -1.86 4.00 -15.11
CA THR A 623 -2.64 5.09 -14.51
C THR A 623 -3.90 5.40 -15.30
N ALA A 624 -3.82 5.55 -16.63
CA ALA A 624 -4.98 5.80 -17.48
C ALA A 624 -6.03 4.69 -17.32
N SER A 625 -5.60 3.42 -17.33
CA SER A 625 -6.47 2.25 -17.24
C SER A 625 -7.31 2.22 -15.96
N ARG A 626 -6.80 2.76 -14.83
CA ARG A 626 -7.55 2.91 -13.58
C ARG A 626 -8.73 3.86 -13.74
N HIS A 627 -8.50 5.03 -14.36
CA HIS A 627 -9.54 6.04 -14.61
C HIS A 627 -10.53 5.61 -15.69
N MET A 628 -10.05 4.95 -16.74
CA MET A 628 -10.90 4.35 -17.76
C MET A 628 -11.81 3.26 -17.19
N SER A 629 -11.29 2.44 -16.28
CA SER A 629 -12.09 1.44 -15.56
C SER A 629 -13.17 2.08 -14.70
N PHE A 630 -12.90 3.22 -14.04
CA PHE A 630 -13.92 3.96 -13.29
C PHE A 630 -15.09 4.41 -14.19
N PHE A 631 -14.81 5.00 -15.35
CA PHE A 631 -15.87 5.38 -16.30
C PHE A 631 -16.62 4.16 -16.84
N TYR A 632 -15.90 3.10 -17.17
CA TYR A 632 -16.52 1.86 -17.62
C TYR A 632 -17.48 1.31 -16.56
N ASP A 633 -17.04 1.19 -15.30
CA ASP A 633 -17.85 0.63 -14.22
C ASP A 633 -19.13 1.46 -13.97
N LEU A 634 -19.06 2.79 -14.11
CA LEU A 634 -20.22 3.68 -13.96
C LEU A 634 -21.16 3.70 -15.16
N LEU A 635 -20.67 3.57 -16.40
CA LEU A 635 -21.48 3.74 -17.61
C LEU A 635 -21.87 2.41 -18.28
N HIS A 636 -21.16 1.32 -18.04
CA HIS A 636 -21.51 -0.03 -18.49
C HIS A 636 -22.80 -0.55 -17.81
N ALA A 637 -23.53 -1.44 -18.48
CA ALA A 637 -24.83 -1.94 -18.05
C ALA A 637 -25.85 -0.80 -17.81
N THR A 638 -25.72 0.26 -18.59
CA THR A 638 -26.67 1.37 -18.69
C THR A 638 -26.95 1.64 -20.17
N LYS A 639 -27.89 2.54 -20.47
CA LYS A 639 -28.15 2.97 -21.86
C LYS A 639 -26.96 3.66 -22.55
N TYR A 640 -25.88 3.96 -21.82
CA TYR A 640 -24.67 4.63 -22.32
C TYR A 640 -23.52 3.67 -22.63
N GLU A 641 -23.74 2.35 -22.50
CA GLU A 641 -22.70 1.33 -22.66
C GLU A 641 -22.00 1.40 -24.02
N ASN A 642 -22.75 1.67 -25.10
CA ASN A 642 -22.18 1.74 -26.44
C ASN A 642 -21.22 2.94 -26.59
N GLN A 643 -21.58 4.10 -26.05
CA GLN A 643 -20.76 5.31 -26.12
C GLN A 643 -19.44 5.13 -25.37
N ILE A 644 -19.49 4.56 -24.16
CA ILE A 644 -18.26 4.34 -23.39
C ILE A 644 -17.36 3.27 -24.03
N LYS A 645 -17.94 2.20 -24.59
CA LYS A 645 -17.17 1.19 -25.34
C LYS A 645 -16.49 1.79 -26.57
N LYS A 646 -17.19 2.62 -27.35
CA LYS A 646 -16.61 3.31 -28.51
C LYS A 646 -15.39 4.15 -28.12
N PHE A 647 -15.52 4.96 -27.06
CA PHE A 647 -14.42 5.77 -26.55
C PHE A 647 -13.21 4.93 -26.13
N LEU A 648 -13.44 3.85 -25.39
CA LEU A 648 -12.36 2.99 -24.90
C LEU A 648 -11.67 2.25 -26.05
N ILE A 649 -12.44 1.71 -27.00
CA ILE A 649 -11.86 1.06 -28.19
C ILE A 649 -11.00 2.06 -28.98
N HIS A 650 -11.50 3.29 -29.18
CA HIS A 650 -10.76 4.35 -29.89
C HIS A 650 -9.37 4.62 -29.29
N ILE A 651 -9.22 4.54 -27.96
CA ILE A 651 -7.93 4.75 -27.28
C ILE A 651 -7.04 3.51 -27.33
N TYR A 652 -7.59 2.32 -27.10
CA TYR A 652 -6.79 1.09 -26.91
C TYR A 652 -6.44 0.38 -28.23
N GLU A 653 -7.28 0.46 -29.26
CA GLU A 653 -7.09 -0.26 -30.52
C GLU A 653 -5.76 0.06 -31.23
N PRO A 654 -5.30 1.33 -31.36
CA PRO A 654 -4.06 1.63 -32.07
C PRO A 654 -2.83 0.99 -31.42
N ILE A 655 -2.73 1.06 -30.08
CA ILE A 655 -1.60 0.46 -29.37
C ILE A 655 -1.70 -1.07 -29.29
N TYR A 656 -2.92 -1.62 -29.23
CA TYR A 656 -3.15 -3.07 -29.29
C TYR A 656 -2.55 -3.67 -30.56
N HIS A 657 -2.84 -3.07 -31.72
CA HIS A 657 -2.28 -3.53 -32.98
C HIS A 657 -0.76 -3.32 -33.07
N ARG A 658 -0.24 -2.20 -32.55
CA ARG A 658 1.21 -1.93 -32.53
C ARG A 658 2.00 -2.94 -31.69
N LEU A 659 1.48 -3.36 -30.54
CA LEU A 659 2.18 -4.29 -29.63
C LEU A 659 2.15 -5.75 -30.11
N GLY A 660 1.13 -6.13 -30.89
CA GLY A 660 0.93 -7.49 -31.38
C GLY A 660 0.78 -8.53 -30.26
N PHE A 661 0.74 -9.80 -30.65
CA PHE A 661 0.69 -10.95 -29.72
C PHE A 661 2.08 -11.53 -29.42
N GLU A 662 2.97 -11.53 -30.41
CA GLU A 662 4.24 -12.25 -30.34
C GLU A 662 5.16 -11.69 -29.26
N THR A 663 5.60 -12.57 -28.35
CA THR A 663 6.57 -12.26 -27.31
C THR A 663 7.96 -12.74 -27.72
N SER A 664 9.00 -11.95 -27.48
CA SER A 664 10.39 -12.34 -27.72
C SER A 664 11.13 -12.54 -26.41
N SER A 665 12.04 -13.53 -26.35
CA SER A 665 12.89 -13.75 -25.17
C SER A 665 13.85 -12.58 -24.88
N LYS A 666 14.07 -11.69 -25.87
CA LYS A 666 14.88 -10.47 -25.74
C LYS A 666 14.08 -9.24 -25.32
N GLU A 667 12.77 -9.39 -25.13
CA GLU A 667 11.88 -8.28 -24.85
C GLU A 667 12.03 -7.75 -23.42
N SER A 668 12.06 -6.43 -23.26
CA SER A 668 12.09 -5.80 -21.92
C SER A 668 10.82 -6.14 -21.12
N LEU A 669 10.98 -6.31 -19.81
CA LEU A 669 9.88 -6.60 -18.89
C LEU A 669 8.76 -5.55 -18.95
N ASN A 670 9.13 -4.26 -19.05
CA ASN A 670 8.15 -3.16 -19.16
C ASN A 670 7.26 -3.28 -20.41
N LEU A 671 7.80 -3.76 -21.53
CA LEU A 671 7.02 -3.93 -22.76
C LEU A 671 6.09 -5.15 -22.66
N GLN A 672 6.54 -6.23 -22.01
CA GLN A 672 5.69 -7.39 -21.71
C GLN A 672 4.50 -7.01 -20.81
N GLU A 673 4.74 -6.18 -19.79
CA GLU A 673 3.70 -5.68 -18.88
C GLU A 673 2.74 -4.72 -19.58
N LEU A 674 3.26 -3.82 -20.42
CA LEU A 674 2.42 -2.97 -21.26
C LEU A 674 1.54 -3.81 -22.20
N ARG A 675 2.09 -4.83 -22.89
CA ARG A 675 1.30 -5.72 -23.74
C ARG A 675 0.20 -6.42 -22.95
N SER A 676 0.54 -7.02 -21.80
CA SER A 676 -0.44 -7.68 -20.95
C SER A 676 -1.57 -6.74 -20.53
N LEU A 677 -1.24 -5.51 -20.13
CA LEU A 677 -2.21 -4.50 -19.73
C LEU A 677 -3.13 -4.07 -20.89
N ILE A 678 -2.56 -3.76 -22.06
CA ILE A 678 -3.32 -3.33 -23.24
C ILE A 678 -4.22 -4.47 -23.73
N TRP A 679 -3.72 -5.70 -23.83
CA TRP A 679 -4.52 -6.86 -24.23
C TRP A 679 -5.68 -7.12 -23.27
N LYS A 680 -5.42 -7.07 -21.96
CA LYS A 680 -6.46 -7.22 -20.93
C LYS A 680 -7.61 -6.22 -21.15
N HIS A 681 -7.29 -4.95 -21.40
CA HIS A 681 -8.30 -3.91 -21.58
C HIS A 681 -8.98 -3.97 -22.96
N ALA A 682 -8.24 -4.23 -24.03
CA ALA A 682 -8.80 -4.39 -25.38
C ALA A 682 -9.83 -5.52 -25.42
N CYS A 683 -9.53 -6.67 -24.82
CA CYS A 683 -10.48 -7.78 -24.70
C CYS A 683 -11.65 -7.43 -23.75
N LYS A 684 -11.38 -6.81 -22.59
CA LYS A 684 -12.42 -6.37 -21.64
C LYS A 684 -13.44 -5.41 -22.28
N PHE A 685 -12.99 -4.55 -23.18
CA PHE A 685 -13.82 -3.56 -23.86
C PHE A 685 -14.38 -4.05 -25.21
N TYR A 686 -14.34 -5.35 -25.46
CA TYR A 686 -14.96 -6.02 -26.60
C TYR A 686 -14.35 -5.68 -27.97
N LEU A 687 -13.02 -5.47 -28.04
CA LEU A 687 -12.34 -5.42 -29.33
C LEU A 687 -12.47 -6.77 -30.03
N ALA A 688 -13.13 -6.79 -31.19
CA ALA A 688 -13.46 -8.03 -31.91
C ALA A 688 -12.23 -8.87 -32.25
N HIS A 689 -11.15 -8.23 -32.72
CA HIS A 689 -9.89 -8.92 -33.04
C HIS A 689 -9.26 -9.58 -31.79
N CYS A 690 -9.31 -8.91 -30.62
CA CYS A 690 -8.80 -9.47 -29.36
C CYS A 690 -9.59 -10.71 -28.94
N ILE A 691 -10.93 -10.64 -29.00
CA ILE A 691 -11.81 -11.77 -28.67
C ILE A 691 -11.54 -12.96 -29.60
N GLN A 692 -11.48 -12.72 -30.91
CA GLN A 692 -11.26 -13.80 -31.88
C GLN A 692 -9.88 -14.44 -31.69
N THR A 693 -8.85 -13.63 -31.45
CA THR A 693 -7.50 -14.13 -31.21
C THR A 693 -7.42 -14.94 -29.91
N ALA A 694 -8.07 -14.48 -28.83
CA ALA A 694 -8.16 -15.22 -27.59
C ALA A 694 -8.83 -16.59 -27.78
N LYS A 695 -9.95 -16.65 -28.51
CA LYS A 695 -10.65 -17.91 -28.84
C LYS A 695 -9.76 -18.88 -29.63
N ASN A 696 -9.02 -18.38 -30.62
CA ASN A 696 -8.10 -19.19 -31.41
C ASN A 696 -6.97 -19.77 -30.54
N LEU A 697 -6.36 -18.94 -29.70
CA LEU A 697 -5.31 -19.37 -28.76
C LEU A 697 -5.82 -20.37 -27.73
N TYR A 698 -7.02 -20.18 -27.22
CA TYR A 698 -7.66 -21.11 -26.30
C TYR A 698 -7.91 -22.47 -26.96
N THR A 699 -8.37 -22.49 -28.21
CA THR A 699 -8.56 -23.73 -28.97
C THR A 699 -7.25 -24.49 -29.15
N GLN A 700 -6.16 -23.78 -29.45
CA GLN A 700 -4.83 -24.39 -29.56
C GLN A 700 -4.33 -24.91 -28.20
N TYR A 701 -4.60 -24.19 -27.11
CA TYR A 701 -4.34 -24.65 -25.75
C TYR A 701 -5.13 -25.93 -25.40
N GLU A 702 -6.42 -26.01 -25.75
CA GLU A 702 -7.21 -27.24 -25.55
C GLU A 702 -6.58 -28.43 -26.26
N GLN A 703 -6.07 -28.22 -27.48
CA GLN A 703 -5.40 -29.24 -28.28
C GLN A 703 -4.05 -29.65 -27.68
N SER A 704 -3.19 -28.68 -27.35
CA SER A 704 -1.84 -28.97 -26.83
C SER A 704 -1.87 -29.59 -25.44
N CYS A 705 -2.91 -29.30 -24.66
CA CYS A 705 -3.07 -29.77 -23.29
C CYS A 705 -4.11 -30.88 -23.13
N ALA A 706 -4.62 -31.48 -24.21
CA ALA A 706 -5.70 -32.48 -24.13
C ALA A 706 -5.37 -33.66 -23.19
N GLU A 707 -4.13 -34.18 -23.28
CA GLU A 707 -3.68 -35.37 -22.54
C GLU A 707 -2.79 -35.06 -21.32
N SER A 708 -2.32 -33.81 -21.17
CA SER A 708 -1.45 -33.40 -20.06
C SER A 708 -2.24 -33.17 -18.78
N LYS A 709 -1.73 -33.61 -17.62
CA LYS A 709 -2.31 -33.24 -16.31
C LYS A 709 -1.94 -31.83 -15.87
N SER A 710 -0.76 -31.33 -16.26
CA SER A 710 -0.37 -29.94 -16.01
C SER A 710 -0.89 -29.06 -17.15
N SER A 711 -1.58 -27.98 -16.82
CA SER A 711 -1.89 -26.87 -17.74
C SER A 711 -0.65 -26.03 -18.01
N GLY A 712 0.18 -25.78 -16.99
CA GLY A 712 1.30 -24.85 -17.09
C GLY A 712 2.34 -25.20 -18.16
N LEU A 713 2.71 -26.48 -18.26
CA LEU A 713 3.82 -26.96 -19.12
C LEU A 713 3.44 -27.17 -20.59
N CYS A 714 2.22 -27.61 -20.88
CA CYS A 714 1.74 -27.86 -22.25
C CYS A 714 1.17 -26.59 -22.91
N ASN A 715 0.97 -25.52 -22.14
CA ASN A 715 0.26 -24.34 -22.61
C ASN A 715 1.15 -23.40 -23.42
N ILE A 716 0.77 -23.24 -24.68
CA ILE A 716 1.43 -22.36 -25.66
C ILE A 716 1.20 -20.87 -25.42
N ILE A 717 0.19 -20.50 -24.63
CA ILE A 717 -0.15 -19.11 -24.34
C ILE A 717 0.93 -18.54 -23.41
N PRO A 718 1.55 -17.38 -23.74
CA PRO A 718 2.50 -16.72 -22.88
C PRO A 718 1.93 -16.48 -21.48
N ILE A 719 2.73 -16.72 -20.44
CA ILE A 719 2.30 -16.65 -19.03
C ILE A 719 1.57 -15.33 -18.73
N SER A 720 2.08 -14.21 -19.24
CA SER A 720 1.51 -12.87 -19.06
C SER A 720 0.15 -12.64 -19.72
N LEU A 721 -0.28 -13.50 -20.65
CA LEU A 721 -1.54 -13.40 -21.40
C LEU A 721 -2.56 -14.48 -21.03
N ARG A 722 -2.16 -15.55 -20.31
CA ARG A 722 -3.03 -16.68 -19.94
C ARG A 722 -4.34 -16.24 -19.29
N GLN A 723 -4.27 -15.36 -18.29
CA GLN A 723 -5.46 -14.86 -17.60
C GLN A 723 -6.44 -14.17 -18.55
N THR A 724 -5.93 -13.30 -19.44
CA THR A 724 -6.76 -12.60 -20.44
C THR A 724 -7.37 -13.59 -21.43
N VAL A 725 -6.59 -14.54 -21.95
CA VAL A 725 -7.07 -15.53 -22.92
C VAL A 725 -8.12 -16.46 -22.31
N TYR A 726 -7.85 -17.00 -21.12
CA TYR A 726 -8.81 -17.86 -20.41
C TYR A 726 -10.10 -17.10 -20.11
N CYS A 727 -10.00 -15.93 -19.47
CA CYS A 727 -11.17 -15.14 -19.09
C CYS A 727 -12.01 -14.75 -20.30
N THR A 728 -11.39 -14.26 -21.37
CA THR A 728 -12.10 -13.83 -22.59
C THR A 728 -12.77 -15.00 -23.29
N SER A 729 -12.08 -16.13 -23.41
CA SER A 729 -12.61 -17.31 -24.11
C SER A 729 -13.78 -17.93 -23.36
N ILE A 730 -13.68 -18.03 -22.03
CA ILE A 730 -14.78 -18.50 -21.17
C ILE A 730 -15.96 -17.53 -21.15
N ALA A 731 -15.71 -16.21 -21.15
CA ALA A 731 -16.76 -15.20 -21.19
C ALA A 731 -17.56 -15.23 -22.50
N GLU A 732 -16.91 -15.59 -23.60
CA GLU A 732 -17.47 -15.61 -24.96
C GLU A 732 -17.80 -17.02 -25.48
N ALA A 733 -17.76 -18.03 -24.59
CA ALA A 733 -18.07 -19.41 -24.90
C ALA A 733 -19.57 -19.58 -25.21
N GLY A 734 -19.87 -20.34 -26.27
CA GLY A 734 -21.25 -20.64 -26.66
C GLY A 734 -21.87 -21.82 -25.90
N SER A 735 -21.06 -22.56 -25.14
CA SER A 735 -21.47 -23.78 -24.42
C SER A 735 -20.73 -23.93 -23.09
N SER A 736 -21.06 -24.95 -22.31
CA SER A 736 -20.30 -25.29 -21.10
C SER A 736 -19.00 -26.05 -21.37
N ARG A 737 -18.71 -26.44 -22.62
CA ARG A 737 -17.56 -27.30 -22.98
C ARG A 737 -16.23 -26.69 -22.55
N GLU A 738 -15.98 -25.44 -22.94
CA GLU A 738 -14.75 -24.71 -22.66
C GLU A 738 -14.57 -24.56 -21.14
N TRP A 739 -15.65 -24.23 -20.43
CA TRP A 739 -15.63 -24.13 -18.97
C TRP A 739 -15.32 -25.48 -18.30
N THR A 740 -15.93 -26.57 -18.77
CA THR A 740 -15.68 -27.92 -18.25
C THR A 740 -14.23 -28.35 -18.48
N PHE A 741 -13.64 -28.04 -19.65
CA PHE A 741 -12.23 -28.28 -19.91
C PHE A 741 -11.34 -27.54 -18.89
N LEU A 742 -11.58 -26.24 -18.70
CA LEU A 742 -10.80 -25.42 -17.78
C LEU A 742 -10.95 -25.87 -16.32
N TRP A 743 -12.16 -26.31 -15.93
CA TRP A 743 -12.43 -26.82 -14.59
C TRP A 743 -11.64 -28.10 -14.31
N ARG A 744 -11.60 -29.02 -15.27
CA ARG A 744 -10.77 -30.23 -15.17
C ARG A 744 -9.30 -29.86 -14.98
N LYS A 745 -8.77 -28.91 -15.77
CA LYS A 745 -7.39 -28.44 -15.63
C LYS A 745 -7.13 -27.81 -14.26
N PHE A 746 -8.06 -27.03 -13.73
CA PHE A 746 -7.93 -26.46 -12.39
C PHE A 746 -7.80 -27.53 -11.30
N VAL A 747 -8.60 -28.60 -11.40
CA VAL A 747 -8.56 -29.72 -10.44
C VAL A 747 -7.26 -30.54 -10.57
N GLU A 748 -6.78 -30.77 -11.80
CA GLU A 748 -5.59 -31.58 -12.08
C GLU A 748 -4.26 -30.85 -11.86
N GLU A 749 -4.23 -29.52 -11.97
CA GLU A 749 -3.01 -28.73 -11.86
C GLU A 749 -2.39 -28.87 -10.46
N GLU A 750 -1.07 -28.67 -10.35
CA GLU A 750 -0.35 -28.63 -9.08
C GLU A 750 0.31 -27.27 -8.84
N ASP A 751 0.67 -26.55 -9.91
CA ASP A 751 1.24 -25.21 -9.81
C ASP A 751 0.20 -24.19 -9.32
N VAL A 752 0.50 -23.54 -8.20
CA VAL A 752 -0.42 -22.60 -7.53
C VAL A 752 -0.69 -21.35 -8.38
N HIS A 753 0.31 -20.88 -9.13
CA HIS A 753 0.18 -19.68 -9.97
C HIS A 753 -0.69 -19.94 -11.21
N GLU A 754 -0.54 -21.10 -11.83
CA GLU A 754 -1.38 -21.56 -12.93
C GLU A 754 -2.80 -21.86 -12.43
N LYS A 755 -2.97 -22.54 -11.28
CA LYS A 755 -4.29 -22.72 -10.65
C LYS A 755 -5.03 -21.41 -10.47
N ARG A 756 -4.34 -20.38 -9.98
CA ARG A 756 -4.92 -19.04 -9.83
C ARG A 756 -5.35 -18.48 -11.18
N SER A 757 -4.55 -18.64 -12.23
CA SER A 757 -4.90 -18.17 -13.58
C SER A 757 -6.10 -18.91 -14.18
N LEU A 758 -6.17 -20.24 -14.01
CA LEU A 758 -7.32 -21.07 -14.41
C LEU A 758 -8.60 -20.64 -13.69
N LEU A 759 -8.51 -20.40 -12.38
CA LEU A 759 -9.63 -19.94 -11.55
C LEU A 759 -10.15 -18.57 -11.97
N ILE A 760 -9.25 -17.65 -12.32
CA ILE A 760 -9.61 -16.34 -12.90
C ILE A 760 -10.42 -16.55 -14.18
N GLY A 761 -9.97 -17.44 -15.08
CA GLY A 761 -10.69 -17.79 -16.29
C GLY A 761 -12.08 -18.35 -16.03
N LEU A 762 -12.20 -19.32 -15.11
CA LEU A 762 -13.47 -19.94 -14.71
C LEU A 762 -14.49 -18.92 -14.17
N SER A 763 -14.00 -17.88 -13.50
CA SER A 763 -14.81 -16.82 -12.89
C SER A 763 -15.40 -15.84 -13.92
N CYS A 764 -14.95 -15.88 -15.18
CA CYS A 764 -15.40 -14.96 -16.22
C CYS A 764 -16.62 -15.44 -17.03
N THR A 765 -17.14 -16.64 -16.74
CA THR A 765 -18.30 -17.16 -17.48
C THR A 765 -19.52 -16.26 -17.32
N LYS A 766 -20.28 -16.07 -18.41
CA LYS A 766 -21.56 -15.36 -18.40
C LYS A 766 -22.74 -16.24 -18.03
N ASN A 767 -22.52 -17.54 -17.78
CA ASN A 767 -23.58 -18.45 -17.36
C ASN A 767 -23.80 -18.35 -15.84
N ALA A 768 -24.92 -17.75 -15.44
CA ALA A 768 -25.27 -17.54 -14.03
C ALA A 768 -25.30 -18.83 -13.20
N MET A 769 -25.67 -19.97 -13.80
CA MET A 769 -25.69 -21.26 -13.12
C MET A 769 -24.27 -21.75 -12.80
N LEU A 770 -23.33 -21.62 -13.74
CA LEU A 770 -21.92 -21.98 -13.52
C LEU A 770 -21.27 -21.06 -12.48
N LEU A 771 -21.59 -19.76 -12.51
CA LEU A 771 -21.14 -18.81 -11.48
C LEU A 771 -21.68 -19.18 -10.09
N ASN A 772 -22.98 -19.50 -9.97
CA ASN A 772 -23.57 -19.90 -8.69
C ASN A 772 -22.92 -21.19 -8.17
N ASN A 773 -22.72 -22.18 -9.03
CA ASN A 773 -22.03 -23.43 -8.67
C ASN A 773 -20.59 -23.18 -8.20
N LEU A 774 -19.87 -22.25 -8.84
CA LEU A 774 -18.51 -21.88 -8.43
C LEU A 774 -18.50 -21.19 -7.06
N LEU A 775 -19.46 -20.28 -6.82
CA LEU A 775 -19.63 -19.59 -5.53
C LEU A 775 -20.01 -20.55 -4.40
N GLU A 776 -20.92 -21.50 -4.64
CA GLU A 776 -21.27 -22.54 -3.67
C GLU A 776 -20.08 -23.44 -3.33
N LYS A 777 -19.28 -23.82 -4.33
CA LYS A 777 -18.03 -24.56 -4.11
C LYS A 777 -17.03 -23.75 -3.30
N ALA A 778 -16.95 -22.43 -3.50
CA ALA A 778 -16.10 -21.54 -2.71
C ALA A 778 -16.50 -21.53 -1.21
N LEU A 779 -17.81 -21.63 -0.93
CA LEU A 779 -18.33 -21.73 0.44
C LEU A 779 -18.14 -23.12 1.06
N GLY A 780 -18.45 -24.19 0.33
CA GLY A 780 -18.50 -25.57 0.86
C GLY A 780 -17.23 -26.41 0.70
N GLY A 781 -16.29 -26.03 -0.17
CA GLY A 781 -15.13 -26.86 -0.51
C GLY A 781 -14.03 -26.86 0.55
N VAL A 782 -13.57 -28.06 0.92
CA VAL A 782 -12.45 -28.30 1.86
C VAL A 782 -11.12 -27.70 1.36
N GLU A 783 -10.96 -27.55 0.04
CA GLU A 783 -9.75 -27.03 -0.61
C GLU A 783 -9.75 -25.50 -0.85
N MET A 784 -10.88 -24.82 -0.58
CA MET A 784 -11.04 -23.41 -0.95
C MET A 784 -10.62 -22.49 0.20
N ASN A 785 -9.35 -22.05 0.16
CA ASN A 785 -8.78 -21.12 1.12
C ASN A 785 -9.29 -19.66 0.92
N ALA A 786 -8.92 -18.79 1.86
CA ALA A 786 -9.20 -17.36 1.85
C ALA A 786 -8.90 -16.65 0.51
N GLU A 787 -7.71 -16.91 -0.04
CA GLU A 787 -7.21 -16.27 -1.26
C GLU A 787 -8.04 -16.67 -2.50
N VAL A 788 -8.42 -17.95 -2.58
CA VAL A 788 -9.26 -18.48 -3.65
C VAL A 788 -10.64 -17.85 -3.61
N VAL A 789 -11.27 -17.73 -2.43
CA VAL A 789 -12.58 -17.07 -2.29
C VAL A 789 -12.50 -15.60 -2.72
N SER A 790 -11.51 -14.85 -2.22
CA SER A 790 -11.32 -13.45 -2.63
C SER A 790 -11.12 -13.33 -4.16
N THR A 791 -10.38 -14.25 -4.77
CA THR A 791 -10.13 -14.26 -6.22
C THR A 791 -11.41 -14.49 -7.01
N ILE A 792 -12.23 -15.47 -6.61
CA ILE A 792 -13.52 -15.78 -7.26
C ILE A 792 -14.45 -14.57 -7.19
N PHE A 793 -14.70 -14.05 -5.98
CA PHE A 793 -15.61 -12.92 -5.79
C PHE A 793 -15.16 -11.69 -6.59
N HIS A 794 -13.86 -11.37 -6.55
CA HIS A 794 -13.31 -10.25 -7.29
C HIS A 794 -13.54 -10.38 -8.80
N HIS A 795 -13.22 -11.52 -9.41
CA HIS A 795 -13.32 -11.66 -10.87
C HIS A 795 -14.76 -11.82 -11.36
N ILE A 796 -15.64 -12.45 -10.57
CA ILE A 796 -17.08 -12.46 -10.85
C ILE A 796 -17.63 -11.02 -10.84
N SER A 797 -17.14 -10.14 -9.96
CA SER A 797 -17.55 -8.73 -9.92
C SER A 797 -17.07 -7.88 -11.10
N MET A 798 -16.27 -8.44 -12.02
CA MET A 798 -15.77 -7.68 -13.17
C MET A 798 -16.72 -7.69 -14.38
N HIS A 799 -17.77 -8.51 -14.38
CA HIS A 799 -18.71 -8.64 -15.49
C HIS A 799 -20.18 -8.47 -15.05
N ASN A 800 -21.07 -8.12 -15.98
CA ASN A 800 -22.47 -7.74 -15.71
C ASN A 800 -23.28 -8.84 -15.00
N VAL A 801 -23.19 -10.09 -15.47
CA VAL A 801 -23.95 -11.22 -14.91
C VAL A 801 -23.54 -11.44 -13.45
N GLY A 802 -22.23 -11.53 -13.19
CA GLY A 802 -21.69 -11.72 -11.85
C GLY A 802 -22.04 -10.58 -10.90
N ASN A 803 -21.85 -9.33 -11.34
CA ASN A 803 -22.24 -8.14 -10.56
C ASN A 803 -23.74 -8.12 -10.20
N GLY A 804 -24.61 -8.57 -11.10
CA GLY A 804 -26.04 -8.61 -10.86
C GLY A 804 -26.44 -9.54 -9.72
N MET A 805 -25.69 -10.63 -9.52
CA MET A 805 -26.02 -11.71 -8.57
C MET A 805 -25.19 -11.71 -7.28
N LEU A 806 -23.97 -11.13 -7.28
CA LEU A 806 -23.05 -11.25 -6.15
C LEU A 806 -23.61 -10.67 -4.85
N TRP A 807 -24.28 -9.51 -4.90
CA TRP A 807 -24.90 -8.93 -3.71
C TRP A 807 -25.90 -9.90 -3.08
N ASP A 808 -26.82 -10.44 -3.89
CA ASP A 808 -27.88 -11.32 -3.43
C ASP A 808 -27.31 -12.66 -2.92
N PHE A 809 -26.23 -13.16 -3.53
CA PHE A 809 -25.50 -14.32 -3.02
C PHE A 809 -24.85 -14.03 -1.66
N THR A 810 -24.13 -12.91 -1.55
CA THR A 810 -23.40 -12.52 -0.34
C THR A 810 -24.34 -12.35 0.85
N ILE A 811 -25.43 -11.60 0.70
CA ILE A 811 -26.36 -11.35 1.82
C ILE A 811 -27.11 -12.61 2.24
N ARG A 812 -27.49 -13.50 1.30
CA ARG A 812 -28.19 -14.76 1.62
C ARG A 812 -27.29 -15.75 2.34
N ASN A 813 -25.98 -15.70 2.09
CA ASN A 813 -24.99 -16.60 2.67
C ASN A 813 -24.10 -15.91 3.71
N TRP A 814 -24.51 -14.75 4.23
CA TRP A 814 -23.66 -13.94 5.10
C TRP A 814 -23.25 -14.69 6.37
N ASP A 815 -24.18 -15.41 7.01
CA ASP A 815 -23.88 -16.19 8.22
C ASP A 815 -22.87 -17.32 7.95
N ALA A 816 -22.94 -17.96 6.78
CA ALA A 816 -21.99 -19.00 6.38
C ALA A 816 -20.60 -18.40 6.09
N LEU A 817 -20.56 -17.25 5.41
CA LEU A 817 -19.34 -16.48 5.17
C LEU A 817 -18.70 -16.03 6.49
N LEU A 818 -19.50 -15.48 7.40
CA LEU A 818 -19.06 -15.04 8.72
C LEU A 818 -18.53 -16.22 9.53
N LYS A 819 -19.26 -17.34 9.58
CA LYS A 819 -18.81 -18.55 10.28
C LYS A 819 -17.47 -19.07 9.73
N LYS A 820 -17.29 -19.07 8.41
CA LYS A 820 -16.07 -19.60 7.76
C LYS A 820 -14.87 -18.66 7.87
N PHE A 821 -15.10 -17.34 7.76
CA PHE A 821 -14.05 -16.35 7.61
C PHE A 821 -14.07 -15.26 8.69
N ASN A 822 -14.65 -15.53 9.86
CA ASN A 822 -14.70 -14.54 10.95
C ASN A 822 -13.30 -14.00 11.24
N ASN A 823 -13.19 -12.68 11.44
CA ASN A 823 -11.93 -11.96 11.65
C ASN A 823 -10.88 -12.07 10.50
N SER A 824 -11.27 -12.53 9.31
CA SER A 824 -10.41 -12.54 8.12
C SER A 824 -10.66 -11.31 7.24
N SER A 825 -9.60 -10.79 6.60
CA SER A 825 -9.69 -9.73 5.59
C SER A 825 -10.42 -10.17 4.31
N VAL A 826 -10.72 -11.47 4.16
CA VAL A 826 -11.52 -12.00 3.05
C VAL A 826 -12.92 -11.42 3.02
N LEU A 827 -13.58 -11.25 4.17
CA LEU A 827 -14.93 -10.69 4.23
C LEU A 827 -14.95 -9.25 3.69
N ASN A 828 -13.89 -8.48 3.97
CA ASN A 828 -13.73 -7.14 3.40
C ASN A 828 -13.66 -7.16 1.87
N SER A 829 -12.91 -8.12 1.31
CA SER A 829 -12.80 -8.31 -0.15
C SER A 829 -14.13 -8.75 -0.77
N VAL A 830 -14.87 -9.64 -0.08
CA VAL A 830 -16.20 -10.10 -0.50
C VAL A 830 -17.20 -8.95 -0.54
N VAL A 831 -17.23 -8.11 0.50
CA VAL A 831 -18.11 -6.94 0.53
C VAL A 831 -17.78 -5.98 -0.59
N GLN A 832 -16.50 -5.62 -0.77
CA GLN A 832 -16.04 -4.74 -1.86
C GLN A 832 -16.41 -5.28 -3.24
N ALA A 833 -16.27 -6.60 -3.48
CA ALA A 833 -16.66 -7.22 -4.73
C ALA A 833 -18.17 -7.18 -4.95
N ALA A 834 -18.96 -7.49 -3.92
CA ALA A 834 -20.42 -7.52 -4.00
C ALA A 834 -21.06 -6.14 -4.21
N THR A 835 -20.42 -5.08 -3.73
CA THR A 835 -20.91 -3.69 -3.88
C THR A 835 -20.26 -2.93 -5.02
N ARG A 836 -19.29 -3.51 -5.74
CA ARG A 836 -18.49 -2.83 -6.79
C ARG A 836 -19.33 -2.06 -7.81
N SER A 837 -20.46 -2.63 -8.23
CA SER A 837 -21.33 -2.06 -9.26
C SER A 837 -22.37 -1.06 -8.74
N PHE A 838 -22.35 -0.73 -7.45
CA PHE A 838 -23.41 0.06 -6.82
C PHE A 838 -23.31 1.54 -7.22
N LYS A 839 -24.37 2.00 -7.88
CA LYS A 839 -24.48 3.35 -8.46
C LYS A 839 -25.93 3.84 -8.57
N THR A 840 -26.85 3.27 -7.79
CA THR A 840 -28.29 3.60 -7.83
C THR A 840 -28.85 3.77 -6.43
N ARG A 841 -29.88 4.63 -6.27
CA ARG A 841 -30.55 4.85 -4.98
C ARG A 841 -31.09 3.56 -4.36
N LYS A 842 -31.69 2.69 -5.18
CA LYS A 842 -32.16 1.36 -4.73
C LYS A 842 -31.05 0.49 -4.12
N ARG A 843 -29.84 0.50 -4.70
CA ARG A 843 -28.71 -0.27 -4.15
C ARG A 843 -28.13 0.39 -2.90
N LEU A 844 -28.14 1.72 -2.83
CA LEU A 844 -27.77 2.47 -1.62
C LEU A 844 -28.71 2.11 -0.45
N GLU A 845 -30.02 2.18 -0.67
CA GLU A 845 -31.04 1.81 0.32
C GLU A 845 -30.88 0.35 0.77
N ALA A 846 -30.63 -0.58 -0.15
CA ALA A 846 -30.38 -1.98 0.20
C ALA A 846 -29.16 -2.16 1.13
N LEU A 847 -28.10 -1.38 0.92
CA LEU A 847 -26.89 -1.39 1.75
C LEU A 847 -27.17 -0.78 3.14
N GLU A 848 -27.92 0.32 3.20
CA GLU A 848 -28.34 0.96 4.46
C GLU A 848 -29.27 0.06 5.28
N MET A 849 -30.22 -0.61 4.62
CA MET A 849 -31.12 -1.59 5.26
C MET A 849 -30.33 -2.77 5.83
N PHE A 850 -29.35 -3.30 5.09
CA PHE A 850 -28.52 -4.40 5.58
C PHE A 850 -27.71 -3.99 6.82
N LEU A 851 -27.12 -2.79 6.82
CA LEU A 851 -26.33 -2.29 7.97
C LEU A 851 -27.16 -1.89 9.20
N SER A 852 -28.39 -1.43 8.99
CA SER A 852 -29.32 -1.06 10.06
C SER A 852 -30.03 -2.27 10.65
N SER A 853 -30.08 -3.39 9.93
CA SER A 853 -30.53 -4.67 10.48
C SER A 853 -29.62 -5.11 11.64
N LYS A 854 -30.17 -5.89 12.59
CA LYS A 854 -29.40 -6.45 13.73
C LYS A 854 -28.41 -7.55 13.30
N VAL A 855 -28.06 -7.63 12.01
CA VAL A 855 -27.09 -8.59 11.49
C VAL A 855 -25.71 -8.28 12.03
N ASP A 856 -25.02 -9.32 12.50
CA ASP A 856 -23.61 -9.22 12.85
C ASP A 856 -22.77 -9.16 11.56
N VAL A 857 -22.16 -8.00 11.31
CA VAL A 857 -21.28 -7.79 10.16
C VAL A 857 -19.80 -7.98 10.52
N GLY A 858 -19.51 -8.46 11.74
CA GLY A 858 -18.17 -8.73 12.24
C GLY A 858 -17.22 -7.55 12.07
N THR A 859 -15.98 -7.85 11.68
CA THR A 859 -14.93 -6.86 11.41
C THR A 859 -15.16 -6.05 10.13
N SER A 860 -16.10 -6.43 9.27
CA SER A 860 -16.36 -5.77 7.98
C SER A 860 -17.25 -4.53 8.07
N ARG A 861 -17.73 -4.16 9.27
CA ARG A 861 -18.59 -2.97 9.48
C ARG A 861 -17.98 -1.69 8.89
N PHE A 862 -16.68 -1.50 9.00
CA PHE A 862 -15.98 -0.34 8.44
C PHE A 862 -16.08 -0.32 6.91
N ILE A 863 -15.82 -1.46 6.26
CA ILE A 863 -15.92 -1.58 4.79
C ILE A 863 -17.33 -1.33 4.31
N PHE A 864 -18.34 -1.86 5.00
CA PHE A 864 -19.73 -1.55 4.66
C PHE A 864 -20.02 -0.04 4.69
N LYS A 865 -19.54 0.68 5.71
CA LYS A 865 -19.65 2.15 5.77
C LYS A 865 -18.89 2.83 4.63
N GLN A 866 -17.69 2.35 4.30
CA GLN A 866 -16.93 2.86 3.17
C GLN A 866 -17.69 2.68 1.84
N GLN A 867 -18.31 1.51 1.63
CA GLN A 867 -19.08 1.22 0.43
C GLN A 867 -20.38 2.04 0.34
N LEU A 868 -20.97 2.45 1.47
CA LEU A 868 -22.08 3.42 1.48
C LEU A 868 -21.63 4.76 0.89
N GLU A 869 -20.51 5.31 1.36
CA GLU A 869 -20.00 6.59 0.86
C GLU A 869 -19.61 6.49 -0.62
N ILE A 870 -18.90 5.43 -1.03
CA ILE A 870 -18.58 5.20 -2.45
C ILE A 870 -19.84 5.12 -3.31
N THR A 871 -20.90 4.45 -2.83
CA THR A 871 -22.17 4.36 -3.58
C THR A 871 -22.83 5.73 -3.71
N ARG A 872 -22.81 6.56 -2.67
CA ARG A 872 -23.33 7.94 -2.71
C ARG A 872 -22.54 8.79 -3.69
N GLU A 873 -21.23 8.68 -3.68
CA GLU A 873 -20.35 9.38 -4.63
C GLU A 873 -20.60 8.97 -6.07
N ASN A 874 -20.77 7.66 -6.33
CA ASN A 874 -21.08 7.15 -7.67
C ASN A 874 -22.40 7.72 -8.20
N ILE A 875 -23.42 7.81 -7.34
CA ILE A 875 -24.72 8.42 -7.68
C ILE A 875 -24.52 9.91 -7.98
N ALA A 876 -23.86 10.65 -7.08
CA ALA A 876 -23.60 12.08 -7.25
C ALA A 876 -22.81 12.36 -8.53
N TRP A 877 -21.82 11.54 -8.85
CA TRP A 877 -21.03 11.66 -10.07
C TRP A 877 -21.89 11.47 -11.33
N LEU A 878 -22.77 10.46 -11.33
CA LEU A 878 -23.68 10.19 -12.45
C LEU A 878 -24.71 11.31 -12.67
N GLU A 879 -25.14 11.95 -11.57
CA GLU A 879 -26.05 13.10 -11.60
C GLU A 879 -25.34 14.38 -12.08
N GLN A 880 -24.07 14.57 -11.70
CA GLN A 880 -23.36 15.84 -11.92
C GLN A 880 -22.50 15.89 -13.19
N TYR A 881 -21.75 14.83 -13.50
CA TYR A 881 -20.66 14.89 -14.51
C TYR A 881 -20.84 13.98 -15.71
N LYS A 882 -21.77 13.03 -15.63
CA LYS A 882 -22.04 12.05 -16.69
C LYS A 882 -22.30 12.71 -18.05
N ASP A 883 -23.11 13.76 -18.08
CA ASP A 883 -23.51 14.40 -19.33
C ASP A 883 -22.35 15.14 -19.99
N ASP A 884 -21.46 15.78 -19.22
CA ASP A 884 -20.23 16.41 -19.73
C ASP A 884 -19.30 15.39 -20.39
N VAL A 885 -19.11 14.24 -19.75
CA VAL A 885 -18.29 13.14 -20.30
C VAL A 885 -18.89 12.60 -21.60
N LEU A 886 -20.20 12.33 -21.62
CA LEU A 886 -20.87 11.82 -22.82
C LEU A 886 -20.88 12.84 -23.96
N LEU A 887 -21.01 14.13 -23.64
CA LEU A 887 -20.94 15.22 -24.60
C LEU A 887 -19.53 15.31 -25.20
N TRP A 888 -18.49 15.22 -24.37
CA TRP A 888 -17.11 15.20 -24.86
C TRP A 888 -16.86 13.99 -25.77
N ILE A 889 -17.32 12.80 -25.39
CA ILE A 889 -17.19 11.57 -26.20
C ILE A 889 -17.85 11.78 -27.56
N LYS A 890 -19.08 12.29 -27.60
CA LYS A 890 -19.82 12.54 -28.84
C LYS A 890 -19.08 13.47 -29.81
N HIS A 891 -18.37 14.48 -29.30
CA HIS A 891 -17.66 15.44 -30.14
C HIS A 891 -16.26 14.98 -30.58
N ASN A 892 -15.61 14.11 -29.79
CA ASN A 892 -14.20 13.75 -30.01
C ASN A 892 -14.00 12.32 -30.50
N VAL A 893 -15.01 11.45 -30.39
CA VAL A 893 -14.95 10.06 -30.84
C VAL A 893 -15.79 9.91 -32.12
N PRO A 894 -15.20 9.51 -33.25
CA PRO A 894 -15.93 9.35 -34.51
C PRO A 894 -17.09 8.36 -34.41
N ASP A 895 -18.21 8.67 -35.08
CA ASP A 895 -19.44 7.88 -34.97
C ASP A 895 -19.46 6.60 -35.84
N SER A 896 -18.47 6.41 -36.72
CA SER A 896 -18.53 5.42 -37.81
C SER A 896 -18.25 3.98 -37.40
N SER A 897 -19.01 3.09 -38.04
CA SER A 897 -18.91 1.63 -38.17
C SER A 897 -17.61 1.12 -38.83
N GLN A 898 -16.47 1.79 -38.59
CA GLN A 898 -15.15 1.53 -39.19
C GLN A 898 -14.07 1.31 -38.11
N PHE A 899 -14.42 0.72 -36.96
CA PHE A 899 -13.44 0.32 -35.91
C PHE A 899 -12.71 -0.98 -36.27
N SER A 900 -12.32 -1.05 -37.52
CA SER A 900 -11.24 -1.89 -37.98
C SER A 900 -10.58 -1.05 -39.04
N ILE A 901 -9.53 -0.33 -38.64
CA ILE A 901 -8.58 0.26 -39.61
C ILE A 901 -7.94 -0.87 -40.46
N TYR A 902 -8.16 -2.13 -40.08
CA TYR A 902 -7.67 -3.36 -40.66
C TYR A 902 -8.77 -4.27 -41.29
N ASN A 903 -9.97 -3.76 -41.58
CA ASN A 903 -10.99 -4.48 -42.37
C ASN A 903 -10.79 -4.22 -43.86
#